data_AF-A0AAP9Y2C8-F1
#
_entry.id   AF-A0AAP9Y2C8-F1
#
_cell.length_a   1.000
_cell.length_b   1.000
_cell.length_c   1.000
_cell.angle_alpha   90.00
_cell.angle_beta   90.00
_cell.angle_gamma   90.00
#
_symmetry.space_group_name_H-M   'P 1'
#
loop_
_entity.id
_entity.type
_entity.pdbx_description
1 polymer ?
#
loop_
_entity_poly.entity_id
_entity_poly.type
_entity_poly.pdbx_seq_one_letter_code
_entity_poly.pdbx_strand_id
1 'polypeptide(L)'
;MNRIFKTLLLAVSLVAVCAPHLAMGQFVPGQVLTAEQLNTAFSRVAANALPVAGGTLTGPLNGTTASFATGNFSTGNFATLTSTGSVSFSTPLSFASGGTGATTALGATGNLQFQASLSGAGGRSVASKLSDVVSILDFPGCDKTGVADSTACIQAALNSGAKTVYIPAGQYRESGLVLPQTVGFTLYGDGPNSVLIQTGGSISYPAIAGAFTFDSHSTIRDLKFDGTAGTANTLDTTFAQTLDLLNLAFNNVPAGYSSIKIDGNPTTSVYMHDVRLKNIRIYSTTAGKAGIELGAFASDSTIDGFIMNGGFVVNYCIYANPGAQTTMIQNSHPYNASINVVRLAGNNNDFGFFGNTIDNALGDVLYIKNSAYTRIASTWIESINSLQRGLVLDGSSNNTAMGLGCQTYGVTNATSCVAEINGAAGNQIFGAQLDSASNYSAPFNLTGSGSFYQSVNSGNSLSSMSAAAGSSPALAAIGSDATIPVTLSPKGGGAVQMKLSNSATASFYSDTASELAVEAYNTASAGTKFNINLTKYGGRLLVGGTDDGTNKLQVGGSAAVYGNLAATGTGAMPLYSTSGAAANAPHMVKGTATLASGAATVTLSGAAAYTSSTSYACTATDTTATNAVRISQTSGTSFALSGTGTDVVQFVCTGT
;
A
#
# COMPACT_ATOMS: atom_id res chain seq x y z
N MET A 1 -132.55 55.48 -0.35
CA MET A 1 -131.54 55.74 -1.41
C MET A 1 -131.43 54.49 -2.25
N ASN A 2 -132.06 54.51 -3.43
CA ASN A 2 -131.35 54.54 -4.72
C ASN A 2 -130.44 53.32 -4.91
N ARG A 3 -130.91 52.32 -5.66
CA ARG A 3 -130.62 52.25 -7.11
C ARG A 3 -129.15 52.53 -7.39
N ILE A 4 -128.38 51.48 -7.63
CA ILE A 4 -127.66 51.26 -8.89
C ILE A 4 -127.45 49.73 -8.98
N PHE A 5 -128.36 49.00 -9.63
CA PHE A 5 -128.33 48.68 -11.06
C PHE A 5 -127.07 47.95 -11.50
N LYS A 6 -127.29 46.67 -11.86
CA LYS A 6 -126.78 46.02 -13.08
C LYS A 6 -125.25 45.91 -13.18
N THR A 7 -124.66 44.77 -13.52
CA THR A 7 -125.01 44.01 -14.71
C THR A 7 -124.16 42.73 -14.76
N LEU A 8 -124.77 41.67 -15.29
CA LEU A 8 -124.21 40.68 -16.22
C LEU A 8 -123.22 39.63 -15.66
N LEU A 9 -123.61 38.35 -15.56
CA LEU A 9 -123.68 37.31 -16.61
C LEU A 9 -122.30 36.73 -16.98
N LEU A 10 -122.22 35.39 -16.92
CA LEU A 10 -121.16 34.51 -17.46
C LEU A 10 -119.79 34.57 -16.75
N ALA A 11 -119.37 33.51 -16.06
CA ALA A 11 -118.79 32.33 -16.71
C ALA A 11 -118.19 31.34 -15.67
N VAL A 12 -118.36 30.04 -15.97
CA VAL A 12 -117.56 28.87 -15.52
C VAL A 12 -117.78 28.32 -14.10
N SER A 13 -118.77 27.41 -14.03
CA SER A 13 -118.71 26.07 -13.43
C SER A 13 -117.62 25.77 -12.40
N LEU A 14 -117.98 25.75 -11.11
CA LEU A 14 -117.11 25.27 -10.03
C LEU A 14 -117.93 24.55 -8.94
N VAL A 15 -117.49 23.33 -8.59
CA VAL A 15 -117.78 22.53 -7.37
C VAL A 15 -119.19 21.88 -7.25
N ALA A 16 -119.40 20.58 -7.10
CA ALA A 16 -118.55 19.39 -7.14
C ALA A 16 -119.46 18.15 -7.29
N VAL A 17 -119.26 17.40 -8.38
CA VAL A 17 -119.66 16.00 -8.53
C VAL A 17 -118.39 15.29 -8.95
N CYS A 18 -117.78 14.49 -8.06
CA CYS A 18 -116.74 13.49 -8.38
C CYS A 18 -116.36 12.70 -7.11
N ALA A 19 -116.96 11.52 -6.93
CA ALA A 19 -116.38 10.44 -6.12
C ALA A 19 -115.83 9.38 -7.10
N PRO A 20 -114.54 9.07 -7.14
CA PRO A 20 -114.04 7.94 -7.91
C PRO A 20 -114.29 6.63 -7.15
N HIS A 21 -115.00 5.72 -7.81
CA HIS A 21 -115.13 4.31 -7.43
C HIS A 21 -113.75 3.63 -7.38
N LEU A 22 -113.41 3.02 -6.25
CA LEU A 22 -112.29 2.08 -6.11
C LEU A 22 -112.67 0.75 -6.79
N ALA A 23 -112.11 0.48 -7.96
CA ALA A 23 -112.16 -0.85 -8.57
C ALA A 23 -111.05 -1.73 -7.96
N MET A 24 -111.43 -2.70 -7.13
CA MET A 24 -110.51 -3.75 -6.68
C MET A 24 -110.34 -4.78 -7.80
N GLY A 25 -109.14 -4.88 -8.37
CA GLY A 25 -108.81 -5.94 -9.32
C GLY A 25 -108.66 -7.27 -8.59
N GLN A 26 -109.64 -8.16 -8.73
CA GLN A 26 -109.57 -9.54 -8.26
C GLN A 26 -108.94 -10.39 -9.37
N PHE A 27 -107.74 -10.93 -9.12
CA PHE A 27 -107.12 -11.90 -10.03
C PHE A 27 -107.81 -13.26 -9.90
N VAL A 28 -108.09 -13.91 -11.03
CA VAL A 28 -108.67 -15.26 -11.05
C VAL A 28 -107.53 -16.28 -11.20
N PRO A 29 -107.52 -17.39 -10.43
CA PRO A 29 -106.50 -18.43 -10.58
C PRO A 29 -106.40 -18.93 -12.02
N GLY A 30 -105.18 -18.92 -12.58
CA GLY A 30 -104.89 -19.32 -13.97
C GLY A 30 -104.78 -18.18 -14.99
N GLN A 31 -104.97 -16.92 -14.58
CA GLN A 31 -104.79 -15.77 -15.46
C GLN A 31 -103.31 -15.56 -15.81
N VAL A 32 -102.96 -15.62 -17.10
CA VAL A 32 -101.63 -15.22 -17.60
C VAL A 32 -101.60 -13.70 -17.70
N LEU A 33 -100.80 -13.06 -16.84
CA LEU A 33 -100.65 -11.61 -16.82
C LEU A 33 -99.58 -11.16 -17.82
N THR A 34 -99.81 -10.04 -18.49
CA THR A 34 -98.74 -9.41 -19.27
C THR A 34 -97.67 -8.83 -18.32
N ALA A 35 -96.43 -8.69 -18.79
CA ALA A 35 -95.36 -8.08 -17.99
C ALA A 35 -95.73 -6.68 -17.47
N GLU A 36 -96.55 -5.94 -18.23
CA GLU A 36 -97.06 -4.62 -17.84
C GLU A 36 -98.13 -4.70 -16.73
N GLN A 37 -99.01 -5.71 -16.75
CA GLN A 37 -99.94 -5.96 -15.66
C GLN A 37 -99.21 -6.39 -14.38
N LEU A 38 -98.17 -7.21 -14.51
CA LEU A 38 -97.33 -7.63 -13.40
C LEU A 38 -96.55 -6.45 -12.79
N ASN A 39 -95.95 -5.60 -13.63
CA ASN A 39 -95.25 -4.39 -13.18
C ASN A 39 -96.21 -3.34 -12.58
N THR A 40 -97.43 -3.24 -13.09
CA THR A 40 -98.47 -2.36 -12.51
C THR A 40 -98.97 -2.89 -11.17
N ALA A 41 -99.06 -4.22 -11.00
CA ALA A 41 -99.38 -4.84 -9.71
C ALA A 41 -98.24 -4.63 -8.68
N PHE A 42 -96.99 -4.86 -9.08
CA PHE A 42 -95.83 -4.65 -8.20
C PHE A 42 -95.58 -3.17 -7.86
N SER A 43 -95.87 -2.24 -8.76
CA SER A 43 -95.76 -0.80 -8.47
C SER A 43 -96.86 -0.26 -7.55
N ARG A 44 -98.01 -0.95 -7.45
CA ARG A 44 -99.09 -0.63 -6.49
C ARG A 44 -98.92 -1.29 -5.14
N VAL A 45 -98.10 -2.34 -5.03
CA VAL A 45 -97.53 -2.77 -3.75
C VAL A 45 -96.45 -1.75 -3.40
N ALA A 46 -96.88 -0.61 -2.85
CA ALA A 46 -95.98 0.42 -2.36
C ALA A 46 -94.89 -0.21 -1.48
N ALA A 47 -93.67 0.35 -1.56
CA ALA A 47 -92.44 -0.07 -0.89
C ALA A 47 -92.51 -0.30 0.64
N ASN A 48 -93.69 -0.15 1.26
CA ASN A 48 -93.95 -0.36 2.68
C ASN A 48 -94.95 -1.49 3.01
N ALA A 49 -95.41 -2.29 2.02
CA ALA A 49 -96.39 -3.38 2.25
C ALA A 49 -95.88 -4.81 2.01
N LEU A 50 -94.61 -4.99 1.62
CA LEU A 50 -93.94 -6.27 1.81
C LEU A 50 -93.36 -6.27 3.24
N PRO A 51 -93.85 -7.13 4.15
CA PRO A 51 -93.13 -7.37 5.39
C PRO A 51 -91.84 -8.11 5.03
N VAL A 52 -90.78 -7.35 4.76
CA VAL A 52 -89.39 -7.88 4.77
C VAL A 52 -88.82 -7.85 6.20
N ALA A 53 -89.67 -7.62 7.21
CA ALA A 53 -89.36 -7.94 8.59
C ALA A 53 -89.58 -9.44 8.81
N GLY A 54 -88.54 -10.25 8.53
CA GLY A 54 -88.45 -11.63 9.03
C GLY A 54 -88.13 -12.74 8.01
N GLY A 55 -88.01 -12.44 6.72
CA GLY A 55 -87.66 -13.45 5.71
C GLY A 55 -86.18 -13.44 5.34
N THR A 56 -85.39 -14.36 5.87
CA THR A 56 -84.05 -14.64 5.35
C THR A 56 -84.20 -15.35 4.00
N LEU A 57 -83.74 -14.75 2.91
CA LEU A 57 -83.59 -15.46 1.64
C LEU A 57 -82.47 -16.49 1.79
N THR A 58 -82.80 -17.70 2.25
CA THR A 58 -81.87 -18.83 2.29
C THR A 58 -81.96 -19.60 0.98
N GLY A 59 -81.13 -19.21 0.01
CA GLY A 59 -80.93 -19.91 -1.25
C GLY A 59 -79.82 -19.23 -2.07
N PRO A 60 -78.95 -19.98 -2.76
CA PRO A 60 -77.90 -19.40 -3.59
C PRO A 60 -78.53 -18.58 -4.72
N LEU A 61 -78.25 -17.28 -4.75
CA LEU A 61 -78.55 -16.41 -5.89
C LEU A 61 -77.59 -16.77 -7.03
N ASN A 62 -77.99 -17.72 -7.88
CA ASN A 62 -77.26 -18.07 -9.10
C ASN A 62 -77.57 -17.05 -10.20
N GLY A 63 -76.85 -15.93 -10.20
CA GLY A 63 -76.76 -14.99 -11.33
C GLY A 63 -75.34 -15.01 -11.91
N THR A 64 -75.19 -15.05 -13.23
CA THR A 64 -73.90 -15.06 -13.92
C THR A 64 -73.13 -13.73 -13.82
N THR A 65 -73.80 -12.65 -13.40
CA THR A 65 -73.17 -11.36 -13.12
C THR A 65 -74.00 -10.63 -12.05
N ALA A 66 -73.50 -10.55 -10.82
CA ALA A 66 -74.11 -9.70 -9.81
C ALA A 66 -73.51 -8.29 -9.92
N SER A 67 -74.29 -7.34 -10.44
CA SER A 67 -73.97 -5.90 -10.37
C SER A 67 -74.61 -5.34 -9.11
N PHE A 68 -73.80 -5.07 -8.09
CA PHE A 68 -74.29 -4.49 -6.84
C PHE A 68 -74.27 -2.96 -6.95
N ALA A 69 -75.45 -2.34 -7.09
CA ALA A 69 -75.58 -0.89 -7.09
C ALA A 69 -75.32 -0.33 -5.67
N THR A 70 -74.53 0.74 -5.60
CA THR A 70 -73.88 1.35 -4.42
C THR A 70 -74.81 1.98 -3.37
N GLY A 71 -76.11 1.69 -3.38
CA GLY A 71 -77.11 2.45 -2.63
C GLY A 71 -77.32 2.09 -1.16
N ASN A 72 -76.86 0.92 -0.65
CA ASN A 72 -77.28 0.49 0.70
C ASN A 72 -76.33 -0.50 1.41
N PHE A 73 -75.02 -0.28 1.37
CA PHE A 73 -74.02 -1.16 2.00
C PHE A 73 -73.61 -0.75 3.43
N SER A 74 -74.23 0.25 4.06
CA SER A 74 -73.69 0.82 5.31
C SER A 74 -73.85 -0.05 6.56
N THR A 75 -74.54 -1.21 6.51
CA THR A 75 -74.77 -2.05 7.72
C THR A 75 -74.69 -3.57 7.51
N GLY A 76 -74.33 -4.06 6.31
CA GLY A 76 -74.31 -5.50 6.02
C GLY A 76 -72.95 -6.16 6.23
N ASN A 77 -72.74 -6.82 7.37
CA ASN A 77 -71.60 -7.74 7.55
C ASN A 77 -71.86 -9.01 6.72
N PHE A 78 -71.13 -9.21 5.61
CA PHE A 78 -71.12 -10.50 4.91
C PHE A 78 -70.16 -11.45 5.62
N ALA A 79 -70.66 -12.57 6.16
CA ALA A 79 -69.81 -13.60 6.75
C ALA A 79 -69.00 -14.37 5.69
N THR A 80 -69.53 -14.50 4.47
CA THR A 80 -68.89 -15.17 3.33
C THR A 80 -69.46 -14.63 2.01
N LEU A 81 -68.59 -14.29 1.05
CA LEU A 81 -68.96 -14.00 -0.35
C LEU A 81 -68.33 -15.08 -1.23
N THR A 82 -69.11 -16.08 -1.63
CA THR A 82 -68.69 -17.09 -2.61
C THR A 82 -69.15 -16.69 -3.99
N SER A 83 -68.20 -16.35 -4.86
CA SER A 83 -68.43 -16.08 -6.29
C SER A 83 -67.73 -17.13 -7.14
N THR A 84 -68.41 -17.68 -8.14
CA THR A 84 -67.83 -18.57 -9.16
C THR A 84 -67.29 -17.82 -10.37
N GLY A 85 -67.42 -16.48 -10.40
CA GLY A 85 -66.90 -15.59 -11.45
C GLY A 85 -66.15 -14.37 -10.89
N SER A 86 -65.62 -13.53 -11.79
CA SER A 86 -64.90 -12.30 -11.42
C SER A 86 -65.82 -11.33 -10.66
N VAL A 87 -65.47 -10.98 -9.43
CA VAL A 87 -66.15 -9.90 -8.69
C VAL A 87 -65.51 -8.59 -9.10
N SER A 88 -66.25 -7.72 -9.80
CA SER A 88 -65.81 -6.36 -10.10
C SER A 88 -66.58 -5.36 -9.23
N PHE A 89 -65.86 -4.44 -8.60
CA PHE A 89 -66.45 -3.32 -7.88
C PHE A 89 -66.39 -2.08 -8.78
N SER A 90 -67.53 -1.43 -9.00
CA SER A 90 -67.65 -0.22 -9.81
C SER A 90 -67.02 1.01 -9.16
N THR A 91 -66.70 0.92 -7.87
CA THR A 91 -65.95 1.91 -7.08
C THR A 91 -64.93 1.18 -6.22
N PRO A 92 -63.75 1.78 -5.93
CA PRO A 92 -62.78 1.19 -5.02
C PRO A 92 -63.46 0.87 -3.67
N LEU A 93 -63.21 -0.32 -3.14
CA LEU A 93 -63.67 -0.69 -1.81
C LEU A 93 -63.16 0.34 -0.79
N SER A 94 -64.07 1.04 -0.11
CA SER A 94 -63.69 1.92 0.99
C SER A 94 -63.11 1.09 2.13
N PHE A 95 -61.97 1.49 2.69
CA PHE A 95 -61.22 0.77 3.73
C PHE A 95 -62.00 0.48 5.03
N ALA A 96 -63.25 0.96 5.17
CA ALA A 96 -64.13 0.63 6.28
C ALA A 96 -64.55 -0.86 6.34
N SER A 97 -64.38 -1.65 5.26
CA SER A 97 -64.82 -3.06 5.20
C SER A 97 -63.71 -4.09 4.91
N GLY A 98 -62.45 -3.72 5.11
CA GLY A 98 -61.32 -4.62 4.85
C GLY A 98 -60.88 -5.40 6.09
N GLY A 99 -61.72 -6.32 6.60
CA GLY A 99 -61.36 -7.48 7.46
C GLY A 99 -60.50 -7.29 8.73
N THR A 100 -60.05 -6.08 9.04
CA THR A 100 -58.97 -5.79 10.00
C THR A 100 -59.45 -4.97 11.20
N GLY A 101 -60.71 -4.53 11.18
CA GLY A 101 -61.30 -3.67 12.23
C GLY A 101 -60.72 -2.25 12.28
N ALA A 102 -59.86 -1.87 11.33
CA ALA A 102 -59.25 -0.55 11.29
C ALA A 102 -60.19 0.53 10.74
N THR A 103 -60.38 1.60 11.50
CA THR A 103 -61.19 2.78 11.10
C THR A 103 -60.38 3.85 10.36
N THR A 104 -59.08 3.63 10.17
CA THR A 104 -58.16 4.53 9.46
C THR A 104 -57.31 3.76 8.45
N ALA A 105 -56.89 4.42 7.38
CA ALA A 105 -55.96 3.82 6.40
C ALA A 105 -54.65 3.37 7.06
N LEU A 106 -54.16 4.12 8.05
CA LEU A 106 -52.98 3.75 8.83
C LEU A 106 -53.19 2.46 9.63
N GLY A 107 -54.33 2.33 10.31
CA GLY A 107 -54.70 1.10 11.00
C GLY A 107 -54.85 -0.09 10.06
N ALA A 108 -55.31 0.14 8.81
CA ALA A 108 -55.41 -0.92 7.81
C ALA A 108 -54.01 -1.40 7.37
N THR A 109 -53.08 -0.47 7.10
CA THR A 109 -51.69 -0.82 6.76
C THR A 109 -50.94 -1.57 7.86
N GLY A 110 -51.31 -1.35 9.13
CA GLY A 110 -50.81 -2.14 10.27
C GLY A 110 -51.19 -3.61 10.23
N ASN A 111 -52.25 -3.96 9.50
CA ASN A 111 -52.76 -5.32 9.36
C ASN A 111 -52.50 -5.96 7.99
N LEU A 112 -52.00 -5.20 7.00
CA LEU A 112 -51.59 -5.75 5.72
C LEU A 112 -50.30 -6.57 5.88
N GLN A 113 -50.33 -7.79 5.36
CA GLN A 113 -49.15 -8.66 5.29
C GLN A 113 -48.48 -8.53 3.92
N PHE A 114 -47.16 -8.44 3.93
CA PHE A 114 -46.28 -8.59 2.79
C PHE A 114 -45.64 -9.98 2.85
N GLN A 115 -45.77 -10.74 1.77
CA GLN A 115 -45.02 -11.96 1.55
C GLN A 115 -44.37 -11.86 0.16
N ALA A 116 -43.06 -12.00 0.10
CA ALA A 116 -42.35 -12.02 -1.18
C ALA A 116 -42.76 -13.27 -1.98
N SER A 117 -42.78 -13.19 -3.30
CA SER A 117 -43.15 -14.30 -4.20
C SER A 117 -42.09 -15.42 -4.30
N LEU A 118 -41.12 -15.44 -3.39
CA LEU A 118 -40.02 -16.40 -3.36
C LEU A 118 -40.38 -17.62 -2.50
N SER A 119 -40.03 -18.82 -2.96
CA SER A 119 -40.24 -20.06 -2.20
C SER A 119 -39.55 -19.97 -0.83
N GLY A 120 -40.28 -20.31 0.24
CA GLY A 120 -39.80 -20.22 1.62
C GLY A 120 -39.90 -18.84 2.27
N ALA A 121 -40.38 -17.80 1.57
CA ALA A 121 -40.60 -16.49 2.18
C ALA A 121 -41.79 -16.52 3.16
N GLY A 122 -41.55 -16.18 4.43
CA GLY A 122 -42.61 -15.97 5.43
C GLY A 122 -43.32 -14.63 5.24
N GLY A 123 -44.58 -14.55 5.65
CA GLY A 123 -45.31 -13.28 5.71
C GLY A 123 -44.83 -12.39 6.87
N ARG A 124 -44.72 -11.09 6.64
CA ARG A 124 -44.49 -10.06 7.67
C ARG A 124 -45.40 -8.87 7.41
N SER A 125 -45.61 -7.97 8.36
CA SER A 125 -46.44 -6.77 8.10
C SER A 125 -45.79 -5.85 7.06
N VAL A 126 -46.60 -5.15 6.24
CA VAL A 126 -46.11 -4.12 5.31
C VAL A 126 -45.32 -3.04 6.04
N ALA A 127 -45.79 -2.58 7.20
CA ALA A 127 -45.08 -1.59 8.01
C ALA A 127 -43.65 -2.05 8.36
N SER A 128 -43.51 -3.25 8.93
CA SER A 128 -42.20 -3.86 9.19
C SER A 128 -41.33 -3.94 7.94
N LYS A 129 -41.90 -4.25 6.77
CA LYS A 129 -41.14 -4.32 5.51
C LYS A 129 -40.62 -2.95 5.07
N LEU A 130 -41.45 -1.91 5.18
CA LEU A 130 -41.08 -0.54 4.81
C LEU A 130 -40.10 0.08 5.81
N SER A 131 -40.06 -0.39 7.06
CA SER A 131 -39.06 0.04 8.06
C SER A 131 -37.66 -0.57 7.86
N ASP A 132 -37.46 -1.48 6.90
CA ASP A 132 -36.12 -2.04 6.62
C ASP A 132 -35.13 -0.94 6.15
N VAL A 133 -35.64 0.06 5.41
CA VAL A 133 -34.90 1.25 4.92
C VAL A 133 -35.83 2.45 5.01
N VAL A 134 -35.37 3.54 5.63
CA VAL A 134 -36.13 4.80 5.68
C VAL A 134 -35.41 5.89 4.90
N SER A 135 -36.15 6.70 4.17
CA SER A 135 -35.65 7.92 3.54
C SER A 135 -35.74 9.07 4.52
N ILE A 136 -34.79 10.02 4.50
CA ILE A 136 -34.96 11.27 5.28
C ILE A 136 -36.21 12.04 4.85
N LEU A 137 -36.70 11.86 3.62
CA LEU A 137 -37.93 12.50 3.13
C LEU A 137 -39.22 11.86 3.67
N ASP A 138 -39.13 10.72 4.35
CA ASP A 138 -40.26 10.15 5.09
C ASP A 138 -40.55 10.95 6.37
N PHE A 139 -39.62 11.83 6.76
CA PHE A 139 -39.71 12.67 7.95
C PHE A 139 -40.03 14.12 7.52
N PRO A 140 -41.06 14.74 8.11
CA PRO A 140 -41.50 16.07 7.71
C PRO A 140 -40.42 17.13 8.00
N GLY A 141 -40.31 18.12 7.10
CA GLY A 141 -39.40 19.26 7.27
C GLY A 141 -38.07 19.15 6.53
N CYS A 142 -37.78 18.02 5.86
CA CYS A 142 -36.60 17.92 5.01
C CYS A 142 -36.74 18.77 3.75
N ASP A 143 -35.76 19.63 3.51
CA ASP A 143 -35.69 20.50 2.34
C ASP A 143 -34.51 20.10 1.46
N LYS A 144 -34.84 19.42 0.36
CA LYS A 144 -33.87 18.97 -0.65
C LYS A 144 -33.23 20.10 -1.46
N THR A 145 -33.70 21.34 -1.33
CA THR A 145 -33.15 22.50 -2.05
C THR A 145 -31.95 23.12 -1.34
N GLY A 146 -31.75 22.78 -0.06
CA GLY A 146 -30.67 23.32 0.77
C GLY A 146 -30.92 24.77 1.18
N VAL A 147 -32.17 25.23 1.21
CA VAL A 147 -32.54 26.58 1.66
C VAL A 147 -32.86 26.55 3.16
N ALA A 148 -33.76 25.68 3.58
CA ALA A 148 -34.15 25.47 4.96
C ALA A 148 -33.24 24.44 5.67
N ASP A 149 -33.20 24.55 7.00
CA ASP A 149 -32.47 23.61 7.85
C ASP A 149 -33.19 22.26 7.90
N SER A 150 -32.48 21.19 7.52
CA SER A 150 -32.97 19.80 7.53
C SER A 150 -32.47 19.02 8.75
N THR A 151 -31.80 19.65 9.71
CA THR A 151 -31.24 18.97 10.90
C THR A 151 -32.30 18.13 11.62
N ALA A 152 -33.46 18.71 11.91
CA ALA A 152 -34.49 18.04 12.73
C ALA A 152 -35.08 16.80 12.04
N CYS A 153 -35.37 16.87 10.73
CA CYS A 153 -35.95 15.75 10.00
C CYS A 153 -34.91 14.63 9.76
N ILE A 154 -33.65 14.98 9.49
CA ILE A 154 -32.57 14.01 9.34
C ILE A 154 -32.33 13.30 10.68
N GLN A 155 -32.28 14.06 11.78
CA GLN A 155 -32.12 13.47 13.11
C GLN A 155 -33.31 12.56 13.48
N ALA A 156 -34.53 12.92 13.08
CA ALA A 156 -35.69 12.05 13.26
C ALA A 156 -35.55 10.71 12.48
N ALA A 157 -34.98 10.76 11.28
CA ALA A 157 -34.66 9.55 10.49
C ALA A 157 -33.61 8.68 11.18
N LEU A 158 -32.52 9.29 11.67
CA LEU A 158 -31.47 8.59 12.43
C LEU A 158 -32.01 7.96 13.72
N ASN A 159 -32.97 8.62 14.38
CA ASN A 159 -33.60 8.16 15.62
C ASN A 159 -34.77 7.19 15.40
N SER A 160 -35.12 6.87 14.14
CA SER A 160 -36.30 6.04 13.82
C SER A 160 -36.19 4.58 14.23
N GLY A 161 -34.97 4.12 14.57
CA GLY A 161 -34.67 2.70 14.81
C GLY A 161 -34.42 1.90 13.53
N ALA A 162 -34.53 2.51 12.34
CA ALA A 162 -34.16 1.86 11.09
C ALA A 162 -32.65 1.56 11.06
N LYS A 163 -32.28 0.39 10.55
CA LYS A 163 -30.88 0.02 10.36
C LYS A 163 -30.24 0.72 9.16
N THR A 164 -31.06 1.17 8.22
CA THR A 164 -30.61 1.82 6.99
C THR A 164 -31.34 3.14 6.81
N VAL A 165 -30.60 4.24 6.75
CA VAL A 165 -31.12 5.58 6.45
C VAL A 165 -30.58 6.01 5.09
N TYR A 166 -31.50 6.39 4.20
CA TYR A 166 -31.23 6.85 2.85
C TYR A 166 -31.38 8.36 2.74
N ILE A 167 -30.40 9.01 2.13
CA ILE A 167 -30.39 10.44 1.78
C ILE A 167 -30.55 10.54 0.27
N PRO A 168 -31.76 10.82 -0.26
CA PRO A 168 -31.97 10.98 -1.70
C PRO A 168 -31.19 12.17 -2.25
N ALA A 169 -30.90 12.16 -3.56
CA ALA A 169 -30.28 13.28 -4.24
C ALA A 169 -30.96 14.62 -3.91
N GLY A 170 -30.14 15.61 -3.53
CA GLY A 170 -30.58 16.89 -3.00
C GLY A 170 -29.48 17.55 -2.18
N GLN A 171 -29.74 18.78 -1.75
CA GLN A 171 -28.89 19.52 -0.82
C GLN A 171 -29.66 19.68 0.48
N TYR A 172 -29.06 19.30 1.61
CA TYR A 172 -29.73 19.35 2.91
C TYR A 172 -28.81 20.02 3.92
N ARG A 173 -29.26 21.12 4.51
CA ARG A 173 -28.50 21.79 5.58
C ARG A 173 -28.64 21.00 6.88
N GLU A 174 -27.53 20.88 7.60
CA GLU A 174 -27.50 20.31 8.94
C GLU A 174 -26.58 21.13 9.85
N SER A 175 -26.85 21.13 11.15
CA SER A 175 -26.11 21.91 12.16
C SER A 175 -25.51 21.03 13.26
N GLY A 176 -25.35 19.74 12.99
CA GLY A 176 -24.90 18.70 13.89
C GLY A 176 -25.89 17.53 13.89
N LEU A 177 -25.38 16.32 13.66
CA LEU A 177 -26.17 15.10 13.67
C LEU A 177 -25.51 14.05 14.57
N VAL A 178 -26.35 13.30 15.29
CA VAL A 178 -25.92 12.19 16.13
C VAL A 178 -26.28 10.89 15.45
N LEU A 179 -25.26 10.12 15.06
CA LEU A 179 -25.40 8.80 14.49
C LEU A 179 -25.87 7.80 15.57
N PRO A 180 -26.75 6.86 15.24
CA PRO A 180 -27.20 5.88 16.22
C PRO A 180 -26.09 4.87 16.55
N GLN A 181 -25.98 4.46 17.82
CA GLN A 181 -25.14 3.32 18.23
C GLN A 181 -25.87 2.00 17.97
N THR A 182 -26.21 1.74 16.70
CA THR A 182 -26.87 0.53 16.22
C THR A 182 -25.90 -0.30 15.41
N VAL A 183 -25.66 -1.56 15.82
CA VAL A 183 -24.73 -2.44 15.11
C VAL A 183 -25.24 -2.73 13.69
N GLY A 184 -24.38 -2.56 12.69
CA GLY A 184 -24.74 -2.74 11.28
C GLY A 184 -25.49 -1.55 10.69
N PHE A 185 -25.45 -0.38 11.31
CA PHE A 185 -26.11 0.82 10.80
C PHE A 185 -25.52 1.26 9.46
N THR A 186 -26.38 1.62 8.51
CA THR A 186 -25.97 2.14 7.21
C THR A 186 -26.59 3.51 6.94
N LEU A 187 -25.75 4.51 6.68
CA LEU A 187 -26.15 5.80 6.11
C LEU A 187 -25.66 5.87 4.67
N TYR A 188 -26.56 6.06 3.70
CA TYR A 188 -26.15 6.12 2.30
C TYR A 188 -26.96 7.11 1.46
N GLY A 189 -26.41 7.53 0.32
CA GLY A 189 -27.09 8.38 -0.65
C GLY A 189 -26.90 7.92 -2.10
N ASP A 190 -27.20 8.83 -3.03
CA ASP A 190 -27.07 8.66 -4.48
C ASP A 190 -25.69 9.12 -4.99
N GLY A 191 -24.66 9.04 -4.16
CA GLY A 191 -23.30 9.51 -4.46
C GLY A 191 -23.16 11.02 -4.31
N PRO A 192 -22.38 11.69 -5.19
CA PRO A 192 -22.10 13.12 -5.09
C PRO A 192 -23.31 14.06 -5.15
N ASN A 193 -24.49 13.53 -5.52
CA ASN A 193 -25.73 14.29 -5.61
C ASN A 193 -26.51 14.33 -4.28
N SER A 194 -26.16 13.52 -3.29
CA SER A 194 -26.72 13.56 -1.93
C SER A 194 -25.80 14.37 -1.03
N VAL A 195 -26.09 15.67 -0.92
CA VAL A 195 -25.20 16.66 -0.29
C VAL A 195 -25.71 17.05 1.09
N LEU A 196 -24.91 16.79 2.12
CA LEU A 196 -25.09 17.33 3.47
C LEU A 196 -24.25 18.61 3.64
N ILE A 197 -24.91 19.74 3.82
CA ILE A 197 -24.28 21.05 3.99
C ILE A 197 -24.17 21.36 5.46
N GLN A 198 -22.95 21.33 5.99
CA GLN A 198 -22.67 21.63 7.38
C GLN A 198 -22.80 23.14 7.63
N THR A 199 -23.66 23.49 8.57
CA THR A 199 -23.93 24.88 9.02
C THR A 199 -23.65 25.08 10.51
N GLY A 200 -23.24 24.01 11.21
CA GLY A 200 -23.02 23.99 12.65
C GLY A 200 -22.02 22.90 13.07
N GLY A 201 -22.41 22.04 14.01
CA GLY A 201 -21.60 20.97 14.59
C GLY A 201 -21.33 19.80 13.64
N SER A 202 -20.72 18.73 14.17
CA SER A 202 -20.31 17.55 13.43
C SER A 202 -21.44 16.54 13.23
N ILE A 203 -21.31 15.69 12.21
CA ILE A 203 -21.97 14.39 12.18
C ILE A 203 -21.11 13.43 13.00
N SER A 204 -21.63 12.90 14.10
CA SER A 204 -20.80 12.21 15.10
C SER A 204 -21.51 11.07 15.83
N TYR A 205 -20.74 10.14 16.38
CA TYR A 205 -21.26 9.15 17.33
C TYR A 205 -21.38 9.74 18.75
N PRO A 206 -22.36 9.28 19.55
CA PRO A 206 -22.47 9.64 20.96
C PRO A 206 -21.19 9.29 21.73
N ALA A 207 -20.83 10.17 22.68
CA ALA A 207 -19.72 9.91 23.59
C ALA A 207 -19.96 8.67 24.47
N ILE A 208 -18.90 7.91 24.71
CA ILE A 208 -18.92 6.70 25.54
C ILE A 208 -18.08 6.95 26.80
N ALA A 209 -18.71 6.88 27.97
CA ALA A 209 -18.01 7.03 29.25
C ALA A 209 -17.22 5.77 29.66
N GLY A 210 -17.61 4.60 29.15
CA GLY A 210 -16.94 3.33 29.45
C GLY A 210 -15.58 3.17 28.76
N ALA A 211 -14.77 2.24 29.25
CA ALA A 211 -13.47 1.90 28.67
C ALA A 211 -13.60 0.96 27.46
N PHE A 212 -14.34 1.41 26.45
CA PHE A 212 -14.52 0.69 25.18
C PHE A 212 -14.87 1.66 24.05
N THR A 213 -14.74 1.15 22.83
CA THR A 213 -15.25 1.72 21.57
C THR A 213 -16.49 0.95 21.12
N PHE A 214 -17.43 1.63 20.48
CA PHE A 214 -18.62 0.99 19.93
C PHE A 214 -18.25 0.17 18.70
N ASP A 215 -18.38 -1.15 18.80
CA ASP A 215 -18.20 -2.09 17.69
C ASP A 215 -19.34 -1.96 16.68
N SER A 216 -19.16 -1.03 15.74
CA SER A 216 -20.28 -0.45 15.02
C SER A 216 -20.78 -1.32 13.87
N HIS A 217 -19.88 -2.06 13.21
CA HIS A 217 -20.12 -2.74 11.92
C HIS A 217 -20.84 -1.81 10.91
N SER A 218 -20.67 -0.51 11.06
CA SER A 218 -21.49 0.49 10.38
C SER A 218 -20.87 0.89 9.05
N THR A 219 -21.69 1.42 8.16
CA THR A 219 -21.25 1.89 6.84
C THR A 219 -21.83 3.27 6.56
N ILE A 220 -20.97 4.23 6.19
CA ILE A 220 -21.37 5.53 5.66
C ILE A 220 -20.84 5.60 4.23
N ARG A 221 -21.74 5.70 3.25
CA ARG A 221 -21.33 5.59 1.85
C ARG A 221 -22.10 6.44 0.85
N ASP A 222 -21.46 6.74 -0.27
CA ASP A 222 -22.09 7.35 -1.44
C ASP A 222 -22.79 8.69 -1.08
N LEU A 223 -22.06 9.57 -0.39
CA LEU A 223 -22.51 10.89 0.05
C LEU A 223 -21.50 11.97 -0.31
N LYS A 224 -22.00 13.20 -0.43
CA LYS A 224 -21.18 14.40 -0.46
C LYS A 224 -21.44 15.23 0.79
N PHE A 225 -20.38 15.83 1.32
CA PHE A 225 -20.46 16.79 2.40
C PHE A 225 -19.94 18.15 1.92
N ASP A 226 -20.51 19.23 2.45
CA ASP A 226 -20.00 20.58 2.28
C ASP A 226 -19.65 21.15 3.65
N GLY A 227 -18.35 21.28 3.93
CA GLY A 227 -17.81 21.77 5.19
C GLY A 227 -17.64 23.28 5.26
N THR A 228 -18.04 24.04 4.23
CA THR A 228 -17.70 25.48 4.09
C THR A 228 -18.11 26.32 5.31
N ALA A 229 -19.27 26.05 5.89
CA ALA A 229 -19.81 26.76 7.04
C ALA A 229 -19.79 25.94 8.34
N GLY A 230 -19.00 24.86 8.38
CA GLY A 230 -18.87 24.00 9.55
C GLY A 230 -18.12 24.67 10.71
N THR A 231 -18.53 24.34 11.93
CA THR A 231 -17.91 24.81 13.19
C THR A 231 -17.26 23.67 13.99
N ALA A 232 -17.14 22.50 13.39
CA ALA A 232 -16.51 21.30 13.94
C ALA A 232 -15.96 20.44 12.79
N ASN A 233 -15.42 19.25 13.09
CA ASN A 233 -15.14 18.26 12.05
C ASN A 233 -16.42 17.93 11.27
N THR A 234 -16.34 17.66 9.97
CA THR A 234 -17.54 17.33 9.19
C THR A 234 -18.10 15.96 9.57
N LEU A 235 -17.25 14.93 9.51
CA LEU A 235 -17.56 13.60 10.01
C LEU A 235 -16.57 13.24 11.13
N ASP A 236 -17.08 13.03 12.34
CA ASP A 236 -16.29 12.66 13.51
C ASP A 236 -16.71 11.26 13.99
N THR A 237 -15.87 10.26 13.70
CA THR A 237 -16.14 8.87 14.05
C THR A 237 -15.53 8.48 15.39
N THR A 238 -15.12 9.46 16.22
CA THR A 238 -14.68 9.20 17.60
C THR A 238 -15.70 8.28 18.28
N PHE A 239 -15.20 7.34 19.09
CA PHE A 239 -15.96 6.31 19.81
C PHE A 239 -16.45 5.11 18.98
N ALA A 240 -16.24 5.06 17.66
CA ALA A 240 -16.66 3.93 16.82
C ALA A 240 -15.46 3.14 16.28
N GLN A 241 -15.66 1.84 16.11
CA GLN A 241 -14.71 0.91 15.47
C GLN A 241 -15.44 -0.02 14.50
N THR A 242 -14.71 -0.82 13.72
CA THR A 242 -15.28 -1.72 12.70
C THR A 242 -16.24 -0.94 11.78
N LEU A 243 -15.73 0.14 11.19
CA LEU A 243 -16.51 1.15 10.47
C LEU A 243 -16.00 1.33 9.05
N ASP A 244 -16.92 1.37 8.09
CA ASP A 244 -16.62 1.60 6.69
C ASP A 244 -17.09 2.98 6.23
N LEU A 245 -16.15 3.80 5.75
CA LEU A 245 -16.40 5.07 5.08
C LEU A 245 -16.07 4.93 3.59
N LEU A 246 -17.09 4.88 2.72
CA LEU A 246 -16.92 4.45 1.33
C LEU A 246 -17.44 5.49 0.33
N ASN A 247 -16.64 5.82 -0.69
CA ASN A 247 -17.06 6.68 -1.81
C ASN A 247 -17.61 8.06 -1.35
N LEU A 248 -16.94 8.69 -0.40
CA LEU A 248 -17.35 9.97 0.14
C LEU A 248 -16.63 11.13 -0.57
N ALA A 249 -17.36 12.21 -0.83
CA ALA A 249 -16.81 13.44 -1.40
C ALA A 249 -16.99 14.61 -0.42
N PHE A 250 -16.00 15.49 -0.32
CA PHE A 250 -16.04 16.66 0.54
C PHE A 250 -15.72 17.91 -0.28
N ASN A 251 -16.65 18.87 -0.24
CA ASN A 251 -16.43 20.23 -0.67
C ASN A 251 -16.04 21.05 0.56
N ASN A 252 -14.82 21.56 0.56
CA ASN A 252 -14.22 22.34 1.63
C ASN A 252 -14.03 21.58 2.95
N VAL A 253 -12.86 21.80 3.55
CA VAL A 253 -12.56 21.40 4.93
C VAL A 253 -13.01 22.55 5.85
N PRO A 254 -13.81 22.31 6.91
CA PRO A 254 -14.24 23.41 7.78
C PRO A 254 -13.04 24.14 8.40
N ALA A 255 -13.13 25.48 8.50
CA ALA A 255 -12.02 26.31 8.93
C ALA A 255 -11.53 25.92 10.34
N GLY A 256 -10.24 25.59 10.47
CA GLY A 256 -9.64 25.12 11.73
C GLY A 256 -9.96 23.68 12.14
N TYR A 257 -10.75 22.93 11.37
CA TYR A 257 -11.16 21.55 11.66
C TYR A 257 -10.82 20.59 10.52
N SER A 258 -11.30 19.35 10.61
CA SER A 258 -11.01 18.29 9.65
C SER A 258 -12.26 17.81 8.93
N SER A 259 -12.16 17.39 7.66
CA SER A 259 -13.31 16.80 6.96
C SER A 259 -13.69 15.45 7.57
N ILE A 260 -12.69 14.62 7.88
CA ILE A 260 -12.89 13.35 8.58
C ILE A 260 -11.96 13.34 9.80
N LYS A 261 -12.51 13.03 10.97
CA LYS A 261 -11.73 12.63 12.14
C LYS A 261 -12.10 11.20 12.50
N ILE A 262 -11.09 10.35 12.63
CA ILE A 262 -11.25 9.00 13.17
C ILE A 262 -10.43 8.86 14.45
N ASP A 263 -11.03 8.33 15.50
CA ASP A 263 -10.41 8.21 16.82
C ASP A 263 -11.12 7.14 17.64
N GLY A 264 -10.43 6.60 18.64
CA GLY A 264 -10.98 5.65 19.59
C GLY A 264 -11.87 6.31 20.63
N ASN A 265 -11.71 5.90 21.89
CA ASN A 265 -12.31 6.56 23.03
C ASN A 265 -11.26 7.43 23.75
N PRO A 266 -11.18 8.73 23.45
CA PRO A 266 -10.21 9.61 24.10
C PRO A 266 -10.50 9.85 25.59
N THR A 267 -11.73 9.63 26.05
CA THR A 267 -12.09 9.78 27.47
C THR A 267 -11.41 8.72 28.34
N THR A 268 -11.22 7.52 27.78
CA THR A 268 -10.68 6.35 28.50
C THR A 268 -9.42 5.78 27.87
N SER A 269 -8.83 6.49 26.90
CA SER A 269 -7.60 6.10 26.20
C SER A 269 -7.66 4.73 25.52
N VAL A 270 -8.81 4.39 24.94
CA VAL A 270 -9.00 3.11 24.23
C VAL A 270 -8.88 3.34 22.74
N TYR A 271 -8.08 2.52 22.08
CA TYR A 271 -7.91 2.60 20.63
C TYR A 271 -9.16 2.10 19.88
N MET A 272 -9.52 2.75 18.77
CA MET A 272 -10.39 2.12 17.77
C MET A 272 -9.57 1.16 16.91
N HIS A 273 -10.24 0.13 16.38
CA HIS A 273 -9.66 -0.84 15.46
C HIS A 273 -10.55 -1.00 14.21
N ASP A 274 -9.98 -1.49 13.11
CA ASP A 274 -10.71 -1.93 11.92
C ASP A 274 -11.58 -0.85 11.24
N VAL A 275 -11.13 0.41 11.25
CA VAL A 275 -11.79 1.50 10.52
C VAL A 275 -11.21 1.63 9.12
N ARG A 276 -12.06 1.59 8.09
CA ARG A 276 -11.66 1.62 6.68
C ARG A 276 -12.23 2.85 5.97
N LEU A 277 -11.36 3.62 5.36
CA LEU A 277 -11.68 4.75 4.50
C LEU A 277 -11.31 4.36 3.07
N LYS A 278 -12.30 4.34 2.17
CA LYS A 278 -12.10 3.94 0.78
C LYS A 278 -12.71 4.91 -0.21
N ASN A 279 -11.93 5.27 -1.24
CA ASN A 279 -12.35 6.16 -2.33
C ASN A 279 -12.83 7.53 -1.82
N ILE A 280 -12.08 8.14 -0.91
CA ILE A 280 -12.39 9.44 -0.33
C ILE A 280 -11.84 10.56 -1.21
N ARG A 281 -12.64 11.59 -1.50
CA ARG A 281 -12.21 12.77 -2.28
C ARG A 281 -12.47 14.06 -1.52
N ILE A 282 -11.44 14.90 -1.36
CA ILE A 282 -11.55 16.17 -0.65
C ILE A 282 -10.97 17.30 -1.51
N TYR A 283 -11.75 18.35 -1.74
CA TYR A 283 -11.27 19.55 -2.43
C TYR A 283 -11.59 20.76 -1.56
N SER A 284 -10.60 21.60 -1.25
CA SER A 284 -10.79 22.69 -0.31
C SER A 284 -10.18 24.00 -0.77
N THR A 285 -10.93 25.09 -0.55
CA THR A 285 -10.48 26.48 -0.66
C THR A 285 -10.59 27.22 0.69
N THR A 286 -11.02 26.53 1.74
CA THR A 286 -11.08 27.02 3.12
C THR A 286 -9.86 26.59 3.93
N ALA A 287 -9.46 27.43 4.90
CA ALA A 287 -8.29 27.21 5.76
C ALA A 287 -8.57 26.16 6.86
N GLY A 288 -8.74 24.91 6.44
CA GLY A 288 -8.95 23.77 7.32
C GLY A 288 -7.68 23.30 8.02
N LYS A 289 -7.85 22.48 9.06
CA LYS A 289 -6.74 21.78 9.72
C LYS A 289 -6.29 20.58 8.90
N ALA A 290 -7.18 19.63 8.60
CA ALA A 290 -6.79 18.43 7.85
C ALA A 290 -7.90 17.89 6.93
N GLY A 291 -7.53 17.21 5.84
CA GLY A 291 -8.50 16.37 5.13
C GLY A 291 -8.96 15.21 6.01
N ILE A 292 -7.99 14.38 6.42
CA ILE A 292 -8.20 13.27 7.35
C ILE A 292 -7.32 13.49 8.58
N GLU A 293 -7.95 13.47 9.75
CA GLU A 293 -7.30 13.49 11.05
C GLU A 293 -7.42 12.13 11.74
N LEU A 294 -6.27 11.58 12.15
CA LEU A 294 -6.19 10.44 13.05
C LEU A 294 -6.02 10.98 14.48
N GLY A 295 -6.99 10.70 15.33
CA GLY A 295 -6.91 11.00 16.76
C GLY A 295 -5.83 10.19 17.47
N ALA A 296 -5.52 10.56 18.71
CA ALA A 296 -4.43 9.93 19.48
C ALA A 296 -4.68 8.44 19.77
N PHE A 297 -5.94 7.99 19.65
CA PHE A 297 -6.36 6.61 19.86
C PHE A 297 -6.89 5.98 18.58
N ALA A 298 -6.43 6.44 17.42
CA ALA A 298 -6.61 5.75 16.15
C ALA A 298 -5.60 4.60 16.02
N SER A 299 -6.07 3.39 15.74
CA SER A 299 -5.25 2.20 15.48
C SER A 299 -5.89 1.36 14.37
N ASP A 300 -5.09 0.51 13.74
CA ASP A 300 -5.51 -0.56 12.82
C ASP A 300 -6.48 -0.07 11.73
N SER A 301 -6.20 1.12 11.21
CA SER A 301 -7.04 1.76 10.20
C SER A 301 -6.44 1.64 8.81
N THR A 302 -7.29 1.63 7.78
CA THR A 302 -6.85 1.60 6.38
C THR A 302 -7.45 2.76 5.60
N ILE A 303 -6.61 3.49 4.87
CA ILE A 303 -6.98 4.56 3.95
C ILE A 303 -6.55 4.12 2.54
N ASP A 304 -7.51 3.87 1.66
CA ASP A 304 -7.29 3.35 0.30
C ASP A 304 -7.98 4.23 -0.75
N GLY A 305 -7.23 4.68 -1.76
CA GLY A 305 -7.79 5.53 -2.82
C GLY A 305 -8.20 6.92 -2.34
N PHE A 306 -7.46 7.51 -1.40
CA PHE A 306 -7.70 8.87 -0.92
C PHE A 306 -7.11 9.90 -1.90
N ILE A 307 -7.94 10.83 -2.36
CA ILE A 307 -7.54 11.95 -3.21
C ILE A 307 -7.87 13.24 -2.49
N MET A 308 -6.89 14.14 -2.39
CA MET A 308 -7.15 15.47 -1.84
C MET A 308 -6.38 16.57 -2.54
N ASN A 309 -7.06 17.69 -2.82
CA ASN A 309 -6.43 18.97 -3.12
C ASN A 309 -6.71 19.95 -1.97
N GLY A 310 -5.69 20.28 -1.19
CA GLY A 310 -5.79 21.22 -0.07
C GLY A 310 -5.79 22.70 -0.47
N GLY A 311 -5.59 23.02 -1.76
CA GLY A 311 -5.60 24.39 -2.27
C GLY A 311 -4.54 25.32 -1.66
N PHE A 312 -3.50 24.76 -1.02
CA PHE A 312 -2.51 25.48 -0.20
C PHE A 312 -3.09 26.29 0.96
N VAL A 313 -4.30 25.95 1.40
CA VAL A 313 -4.98 26.60 2.53
C VAL A 313 -5.24 25.63 3.68
N VAL A 314 -5.40 24.34 3.39
CA VAL A 314 -5.52 23.30 4.42
C VAL A 314 -4.13 22.93 4.93
N ASN A 315 -3.92 22.93 6.25
CA ASN A 315 -2.60 22.67 6.85
C ASN A 315 -2.04 21.30 6.46
N TYR A 316 -2.89 20.27 6.49
CA TYR A 316 -2.49 18.89 6.22
C TYR A 316 -3.49 18.17 5.33
N CYS A 317 -3.03 17.29 4.44
CA CYS A 317 -3.96 16.34 3.83
C CYS A 317 -4.27 15.19 4.79
N ILE A 318 -3.23 14.66 5.43
CA ILE A 318 -3.32 13.67 6.49
C ILE A 318 -2.56 14.18 7.71
N TYR A 319 -3.23 14.21 8.86
CA TYR A 319 -2.62 14.57 10.14
C TYR A 319 -2.87 13.49 11.17
N ALA A 320 -1.79 12.91 11.70
CA ALA A 320 -1.85 11.98 12.81
C ALA A 320 -1.45 12.68 14.10
N ASN A 321 -2.38 12.76 15.05
CA ASN A 321 -2.09 13.26 16.39
C ASN A 321 -1.04 12.38 17.09
N PRO A 322 -0.32 12.93 18.07
CA PRO A 322 0.62 12.12 18.83
C PRO A 322 -0.07 10.90 19.46
N GLY A 323 0.50 9.71 19.23
CA GLY A 323 -0.03 8.45 19.76
C GLY A 323 -0.92 7.65 18.80
N ALA A 324 -1.42 8.21 17.69
CA ALA A 324 -2.10 7.39 16.65
C ALA A 324 -1.15 6.31 16.12
N GLN A 325 -1.58 5.06 15.89
CA GLN A 325 -0.71 3.95 15.51
C GLN A 325 -1.25 3.14 14.31
N THR A 326 -0.41 2.25 13.78
CA THR A 326 -0.77 1.11 12.91
C THR A 326 -1.77 1.41 11.77
N THR A 327 -1.62 2.56 11.12
CA THR A 327 -2.49 2.94 9.99
C THR A 327 -1.79 2.71 8.65
N MET A 328 -2.51 2.10 7.71
CA MET A 328 -2.04 1.85 6.35
C MET A 328 -2.70 2.82 5.37
N ILE A 329 -1.89 3.56 4.62
CA ILE A 329 -2.29 4.49 3.57
C ILE A 329 -1.78 3.95 2.23
N GLN A 330 -2.68 3.75 1.28
CA GLN A 330 -2.32 3.13 0.00
C GLN A 330 -3.11 3.68 -1.19
N ASN A 331 -2.53 3.55 -2.38
CA ASN A 331 -3.14 3.96 -3.66
C ASN A 331 -3.71 5.38 -3.62
N SER A 332 -3.08 6.28 -2.85
CA SER A 332 -3.62 7.60 -2.54
C SER A 332 -2.81 8.70 -3.21
N HIS A 333 -3.48 9.80 -3.52
CA HIS A 333 -2.91 11.02 -4.08
C HIS A 333 -3.37 12.28 -3.31
N PRO A 334 -2.86 12.49 -2.09
CA PRO A 334 -3.03 13.77 -1.38
C PRO A 334 -2.03 14.81 -1.88
N TYR A 335 -2.48 16.06 -2.07
CA TYR A 335 -1.63 17.15 -2.56
C TYR A 335 -2.09 18.57 -2.19
N ASN A 336 -1.20 19.55 -2.41
CA ASN A 336 -1.39 21.00 -2.22
C ASN A 336 -1.74 21.41 -0.78
N ALA A 337 -0.90 21.07 0.19
CA ALA A 337 -1.09 21.45 1.60
C ALA A 337 -0.33 22.73 1.98
N SER A 338 -0.83 23.48 2.97
CA SER A 338 -0.18 24.72 3.43
C SER A 338 0.99 24.49 4.42
N ILE A 339 1.09 23.31 5.04
CA ILE A 339 2.23 22.95 5.91
C ILE A 339 2.91 21.66 5.42
N ASN A 340 2.28 20.50 5.62
CA ASN A 340 2.78 19.21 5.14
C ASN A 340 1.63 18.47 4.46
N VAL A 341 1.89 17.71 3.40
CA VAL A 341 0.83 16.84 2.84
C VAL A 341 0.48 15.76 3.88
N VAL A 342 1.50 15.16 4.48
CA VAL A 342 1.34 14.17 5.54
C VAL A 342 2.19 14.55 6.75
N ARG A 343 1.56 14.54 7.92
CA ARG A 343 2.23 14.80 9.20
C ARG A 343 1.92 13.72 10.23
N LEU A 344 2.97 13.02 10.67
CA LEU A 344 2.95 12.20 11.88
C LEU A 344 3.57 13.01 13.02
N ALA A 345 2.76 13.40 14.00
CA ALA A 345 3.12 14.42 14.99
C ALA A 345 3.88 13.92 16.23
N GLY A 346 3.99 12.61 16.46
CA GLY A 346 4.73 12.04 17.60
C GLY A 346 4.26 10.65 17.99
N ASN A 347 5.17 9.74 18.33
CA ASN A 347 4.82 8.39 18.79
C ASN A 347 3.82 7.66 17.87
N ASN A 348 3.94 7.89 16.56
CA ASN A 348 3.08 7.31 15.53
C ASN A 348 3.76 6.11 14.91
N ASN A 349 3.71 4.99 15.63
CA ASN A 349 4.48 3.81 15.25
C ASN A 349 3.72 2.94 14.25
N ASP A 350 4.49 2.18 13.46
CA ASP A 350 3.99 1.10 12.59
C ASP A 350 3.08 1.55 11.43
N PHE A 351 3.17 2.82 11.03
CA PHE A 351 2.48 3.33 9.84
C PHE A 351 2.96 2.69 8.55
N GLY A 352 2.05 2.58 7.57
CA GLY A 352 2.33 2.05 6.25
C GLY A 352 1.95 3.02 5.15
N PHE A 353 2.81 3.24 4.17
CA PHE A 353 2.55 4.03 2.96
C PHE A 353 2.92 3.22 1.73
N PHE A 354 1.93 2.76 0.95
CA PHE A 354 2.15 1.86 -0.18
C PHE A 354 1.54 2.38 -1.48
N GLY A 355 2.35 2.58 -2.52
CA GLY A 355 1.81 2.94 -3.84
C GLY A 355 1.16 4.32 -3.88
N ASN A 356 1.64 5.28 -3.08
CA ASN A 356 1.07 6.62 -3.01
C ASN A 356 1.83 7.61 -3.89
N THR A 357 1.16 8.68 -4.30
CA THR A 357 1.78 9.91 -4.79
C THR A 357 1.47 11.01 -3.77
N ILE A 358 2.46 11.58 -3.13
CA ILE A 358 2.31 12.60 -2.08
C ILE A 358 2.97 13.87 -2.60
N ASP A 359 2.18 14.89 -2.91
CA ASP A 359 2.64 15.97 -3.79
C ASP A 359 2.42 17.37 -3.21
N ASN A 360 3.41 18.24 -3.35
CA ASN A 360 3.29 19.68 -3.23
C ASN A 360 2.76 20.21 -1.87
N ALA A 361 3.66 20.60 -0.98
CA ALA A 361 3.35 21.37 0.23
C ALA A 361 4.15 22.67 0.26
N LEU A 362 3.63 23.72 0.91
CA LEU A 362 4.43 24.94 1.15
C LEU A 362 5.60 24.68 2.11
N GLY A 363 5.50 23.67 2.98
CA GLY A 363 6.59 23.17 3.81
C GLY A 363 7.15 21.83 3.29
N ASP A 364 7.72 21.03 4.20
CA ASP A 364 8.15 19.66 3.86
C ASP A 364 6.95 18.79 3.43
N VAL A 365 7.16 17.81 2.55
CA VAL A 365 6.02 17.07 1.96
C VAL A 365 5.48 16.00 2.91
N LEU A 366 6.34 15.09 3.37
CA LEU A 366 6.03 14.00 4.31
C LEU A 366 6.90 14.14 5.56
N TYR A 367 6.29 14.44 6.70
CA TYR A 367 7.00 14.70 7.95
C TYR A 367 6.65 13.69 9.03
N ILE A 368 7.67 12.98 9.54
CA ILE A 368 7.55 11.95 10.57
C ILE A 368 8.34 12.36 11.80
N LYS A 369 7.62 12.71 12.88
CA LYS A 369 8.23 13.17 14.14
C LYS A 369 8.16 12.10 15.23
N ASN A 370 9.28 11.86 15.93
CA ASN A 370 9.39 11.02 17.13
C ASN A 370 8.63 9.68 16.99
N SER A 371 8.76 9.03 15.84
CA SER A 371 8.03 7.82 15.49
C SER A 371 8.97 6.72 15.02
N ALA A 372 8.50 5.48 15.07
CA ALA A 372 9.28 4.33 14.67
C ALA A 372 8.53 3.37 13.76
N TYR A 373 9.30 2.55 13.03
CA TYR A 373 8.77 1.43 12.24
C TYR A 373 7.78 1.83 11.15
N THR A 374 7.84 3.08 10.66
CA THR A 374 7.09 3.46 9.47
C THR A 374 7.66 2.75 8.25
N ARG A 375 6.78 2.14 7.46
CA ARG A 375 7.10 1.40 6.24
C ARG A 375 6.57 2.18 5.04
N ILE A 376 7.46 2.61 4.16
CA ILE A 376 7.13 3.34 2.94
C ILE A 376 7.57 2.47 1.77
N ALA A 377 6.67 2.19 0.82
CA ALA A 377 7.02 1.42 -0.35
C ALA A 377 6.33 1.96 -1.61
N SER A 378 7.07 1.96 -2.73
CA SER A 378 6.58 2.37 -4.05
C SER A 378 5.84 3.71 -4.02
N THR A 379 6.35 4.66 -3.24
CA THR A 379 5.71 5.97 -3.02
C THR A 379 6.50 7.06 -3.72
N TRP A 380 5.79 7.94 -4.42
CA TRP A 380 6.35 9.12 -5.07
C TRP A 380 6.11 10.35 -4.19
N ILE A 381 7.16 11.09 -3.92
CA ILE A 381 7.12 12.42 -3.30
C ILE A 381 7.43 13.43 -4.37
N GLU A 382 6.45 14.25 -4.71
CA GLU A 382 6.47 15.13 -5.87
C GLU A 382 6.41 16.60 -5.49
N SER A 383 6.82 17.47 -6.43
CA SER A 383 6.86 18.93 -6.29
C SER A 383 7.48 19.40 -4.98
N ILE A 384 8.67 18.87 -4.64
CA ILE A 384 9.42 19.35 -3.48
C ILE A 384 9.86 20.80 -3.73
N ASN A 385 9.28 21.72 -2.97
CA ASN A 385 9.49 23.15 -3.13
C ASN A 385 10.89 23.61 -2.71
N SER A 386 11.25 24.81 -3.14
CA SER A 386 12.52 25.46 -2.82
C SER A 386 12.76 25.49 -1.31
N LEU A 387 13.96 25.11 -0.88
CA LEU A 387 14.38 25.02 0.53
C LEU A 387 13.59 24.02 1.39
N GLN A 388 12.67 23.24 0.81
CA GLN A 388 11.91 22.21 1.52
C GLN A 388 12.52 20.82 1.31
N ARG A 389 12.01 19.85 2.08
CA ARG A 389 12.43 18.44 2.04
C ARG A 389 11.27 17.55 1.63
N GLY A 390 11.57 16.44 0.97
CA GLY A 390 10.59 15.42 0.61
C GLY A 390 10.09 14.65 1.84
N LEU A 391 10.89 13.71 2.31
CA LEU A 391 10.67 12.93 3.53
C LEU A 391 11.56 13.44 4.66
N VAL A 392 10.95 13.82 5.78
CA VAL A 392 11.65 14.22 7.01
C VAL A 392 11.45 13.21 8.11
N LEU A 393 12.55 12.71 8.66
CA LEU A 393 12.62 11.82 9.81
C LEU A 393 13.19 12.64 10.98
N ASP A 394 12.29 13.19 11.81
CA ASP A 394 12.60 14.09 12.93
C ASP A 394 12.57 13.35 14.25
N GLY A 395 13.73 13.04 14.83
CA GLY A 395 13.82 12.21 16.05
C GLY A 395 13.21 10.81 15.87
N SER A 396 13.03 10.38 14.62
CA SER A 396 12.34 9.15 14.24
C SER A 396 13.34 8.05 13.92
N SER A 397 13.00 6.80 14.26
CA SER A 397 13.96 5.69 14.19
C SER A 397 13.42 4.42 13.56
N ASN A 398 14.31 3.61 12.97
CA ASN A 398 13.96 2.30 12.41
C ASN A 398 12.83 2.34 11.37
N ASN A 399 12.74 3.44 10.60
CA ASN A 399 11.82 3.54 9.48
C ASN A 399 12.47 2.96 8.22
N THR A 400 11.66 2.36 7.35
CA THR A 400 12.13 1.74 6.12
C THR A 400 11.39 2.33 4.93
N ALA A 401 12.12 2.81 3.93
CA ALA A 401 11.57 3.21 2.64
C ALA A 401 12.14 2.33 1.52
N MET A 402 11.29 1.81 0.64
CA MET A 402 11.68 0.97 -0.50
C MET A 402 11.05 1.49 -1.80
N GLY A 403 11.86 1.81 -2.82
CA GLY A 403 11.35 2.35 -4.08
C GLY A 403 10.71 3.73 -3.92
N LEU A 404 11.34 4.60 -3.13
CA LEU A 404 10.90 5.99 -2.95
C LEU A 404 11.30 6.83 -4.17
N GLY A 405 10.34 7.46 -4.85
CA GLY A 405 10.62 8.46 -5.89
C GLY A 405 10.59 9.87 -5.30
N CYS A 406 11.54 10.73 -5.65
CA CYS A 406 11.54 12.14 -5.29
C CYS A 406 11.68 13.03 -6.53
N GLN A 407 10.79 14.01 -6.66
CA GLN A 407 10.80 14.96 -7.77
C GLN A 407 10.58 16.39 -7.26
N THR A 408 11.30 17.32 -7.91
CA THR A 408 11.27 18.76 -7.63
C THR A 408 10.61 19.57 -8.75
N TYR A 409 10.32 18.94 -9.89
CA TYR A 409 9.81 19.58 -11.11
C TYR A 409 10.56 20.85 -11.53
N GLY A 410 11.90 20.80 -11.42
CA GLY A 410 12.80 21.86 -11.91
C GLY A 410 13.21 22.90 -10.89
N VAL A 411 12.79 22.78 -9.62
CA VAL A 411 13.40 23.53 -8.52
C VAL A 411 14.84 23.05 -8.34
N THR A 412 15.80 23.98 -8.32
CA THR A 412 17.24 23.65 -8.27
C THR A 412 17.89 23.75 -6.90
N ASN A 413 17.11 24.09 -5.88
CA ASN A 413 17.59 24.32 -4.51
C ASN A 413 16.64 23.73 -3.46
N ALA A 414 16.04 22.57 -3.74
CA ALA A 414 15.40 21.78 -2.69
C ALA A 414 16.46 21.38 -1.66
N THR A 415 16.07 21.20 -0.40
CA THR A 415 17.03 20.84 0.65
C THR A 415 17.47 19.39 0.48
N SER A 416 16.51 18.45 0.44
CA SER A 416 16.77 17.01 0.32
C SER A 416 15.54 16.23 -0.13
N CYS A 417 15.74 15.09 -0.78
CA CYS A 417 14.70 14.08 -0.94
C CYS A 417 14.37 13.41 0.39
N VAL A 418 15.39 13.00 1.16
CA VAL A 418 15.24 12.46 2.52
C VAL A 418 16.20 13.15 3.48
N ALA A 419 15.71 13.56 4.65
CA ALA A 419 16.53 14.10 5.73
C ALA A 419 16.21 13.48 7.08
N GLU A 420 17.26 13.17 7.82
CA GLU A 420 17.23 12.95 9.25
C GLU A 420 17.56 14.24 10.01
N ILE A 421 16.81 14.51 11.07
CA ILE A 421 17.08 15.62 11.98
C ILE A 421 16.83 15.20 13.44
N ASN A 422 17.35 16.00 14.37
CA ASN A 422 17.06 15.91 15.81
C ASN A 422 17.24 14.52 16.43
N GLY A 423 18.31 13.81 16.04
CA GLY A 423 18.66 12.51 16.62
C GLY A 423 17.95 11.30 16.02
N ALA A 424 17.35 11.44 14.83
CA ALA A 424 16.88 10.29 14.05
C ALA A 424 18.01 9.28 13.78
N ALA A 425 17.69 7.98 13.77
CA ALA A 425 18.67 6.89 13.67
C ALA A 425 18.07 5.56 13.19
N GLY A 426 18.90 4.66 12.66
CA GLY A 426 18.47 3.34 12.21
C GLY A 426 17.53 3.33 11.00
N ASN A 427 17.41 4.44 10.26
CA ASN A 427 16.50 4.55 9.13
C ASN A 427 17.13 4.02 7.84
N GLN A 428 16.35 3.31 7.03
CA GLN A 428 16.85 2.55 5.90
C GLN A 428 16.11 2.92 4.62
N ILE A 429 16.83 3.36 3.59
CA ILE A 429 16.25 3.79 2.32
C ILE A 429 16.80 2.91 1.19
N PHE A 430 15.94 2.22 0.44
CA PHE A 430 16.34 1.28 -0.61
C PHE A 430 15.74 1.65 -1.96
N GLY A 431 16.53 1.57 -3.02
CA GLY A 431 16.07 1.77 -4.39
C GLY A 431 15.44 3.15 -4.64
N ALA A 432 15.88 4.19 -3.92
CA ALA A 432 15.31 5.52 -4.09
C ALA A 432 15.73 6.14 -5.43
N GLN A 433 14.80 6.84 -6.07
CA GLN A 433 14.94 7.52 -7.35
C GLN A 433 14.82 9.03 -7.16
N LEU A 434 15.69 9.77 -7.85
CA LEU A 434 15.65 11.23 -7.92
C LEU A 434 15.40 11.63 -9.37
N ASP A 435 14.69 12.73 -9.59
CA ASP A 435 14.64 13.43 -10.88
C ASP A 435 16.04 13.91 -11.30
N SER A 436 16.73 14.65 -10.44
CA SER A 436 18.11 15.13 -10.65
C SER A 436 18.79 15.38 -9.32
N ALA A 437 19.97 14.79 -9.09
CA ALA A 437 20.72 15.02 -7.86
C ALA A 437 21.10 16.50 -7.67
N SER A 438 21.35 17.22 -8.77
CA SER A 438 21.69 18.66 -8.74
C SER A 438 20.55 19.58 -8.31
N ASN A 439 19.32 19.07 -8.23
CA ASN A 439 18.17 19.84 -7.76
C ASN A 439 18.12 19.98 -6.24
N TYR A 440 18.95 19.20 -5.52
CA TYR A 440 18.99 19.15 -4.08
C TYR A 440 20.34 19.63 -3.55
N SER A 441 20.31 20.34 -2.42
CA SER A 441 21.52 20.71 -1.69
C SER A 441 22.25 19.49 -1.14
N ALA A 442 21.48 18.54 -0.58
CA ALA A 442 21.95 17.22 -0.17
C ALA A 442 20.81 16.21 -0.39
N PRO A 443 20.78 15.46 -1.50
CA PRO A 443 19.63 14.61 -1.84
C PRO A 443 19.22 13.63 -0.73
N PHE A 444 20.21 13.01 -0.09
CA PHE A 444 20.02 12.14 1.08
C PHE A 444 20.89 12.63 2.22
N ASN A 445 20.27 13.15 3.27
CA ASN A 445 20.95 13.61 4.49
C ASN A 445 20.62 12.68 5.66
N LEU A 446 21.11 11.44 5.61
CA LEU A 446 20.96 10.45 6.67
C LEU A 446 22.23 10.47 7.55
N THR A 447 22.16 11.11 8.71
CA THR A 447 23.29 11.30 9.63
C THR A 447 23.19 10.42 10.88
N GLY A 448 22.08 9.72 11.07
CA GLY A 448 21.78 8.91 12.23
C GLY A 448 22.63 7.64 12.33
N SER A 449 22.95 7.23 13.55
CA SER A 449 23.66 5.96 13.79
C SER A 449 22.83 4.79 13.23
N GLY A 450 23.46 3.94 12.41
CA GLY A 450 22.80 2.77 11.81
C GLY A 450 21.86 3.11 10.65
N SER A 451 21.75 4.37 10.26
CA SER A 451 21.00 4.78 9.07
C SER A 451 21.83 4.59 7.81
N PHE A 452 21.19 4.21 6.70
CA PHE A 452 21.86 4.04 5.41
C PHE A 452 20.87 4.18 4.25
N TYR A 453 21.41 4.44 3.05
CA TYR A 453 20.62 4.50 1.82
C TYR A 453 21.30 3.78 0.66
N GLN A 454 20.48 3.28 -0.27
CA GLN A 454 20.84 2.79 -1.58
C GLN A 454 19.97 3.54 -2.62
N SER A 455 20.58 4.38 -3.44
CA SER A 455 19.89 5.16 -4.48
C SER A 455 20.42 4.81 -5.87
N VAL A 456 19.53 4.59 -6.82
CA VAL A 456 19.88 4.14 -8.18
C VAL A 456 20.52 5.22 -9.06
N ASN A 457 20.39 6.50 -8.68
CA ASN A 457 20.91 7.65 -9.43
C ASN A 457 21.78 8.60 -8.56
N SER A 458 22.27 8.17 -7.39
CA SER A 458 23.03 9.02 -6.44
C SER A 458 24.49 9.31 -6.82
N GLY A 459 24.86 9.15 -8.10
CA GLY A 459 26.24 9.31 -8.55
C GLY A 459 27.11 8.08 -8.26
N ASN A 460 26.93 7.36 -7.15
CA ASN A 460 27.59 6.09 -6.86
C ASN A 460 26.55 4.99 -6.58
N SER A 461 26.55 3.90 -7.36
CA SER A 461 25.71 2.72 -7.08
C SER A 461 26.53 1.43 -7.17
N LEU A 462 26.37 0.55 -6.19
CA LEU A 462 26.82 -0.84 -6.26
C LEU A 462 25.60 -1.73 -6.53
N SER A 463 25.36 -2.01 -7.81
CA SER A 463 24.23 -2.83 -8.25
C SER A 463 24.73 -4.21 -8.68
N SER A 464 24.18 -5.28 -8.11
CA SER A 464 24.25 -6.60 -8.73
C SER A 464 23.24 -6.63 -9.88
N MET A 465 23.66 -6.32 -11.10
CA MET A 465 22.76 -6.41 -12.24
C MET A 465 22.58 -7.88 -12.63
N SER A 466 21.34 -8.38 -12.62
CA SER A 466 21.00 -9.62 -13.31
C SER A 466 21.10 -9.39 -14.81
N ALA A 467 21.90 -10.17 -15.50
CA ALA A 467 21.99 -10.15 -16.95
C ALA A 467 20.85 -10.96 -17.57
N ALA A 468 20.27 -10.45 -18.67
CA ALA A 468 19.43 -11.25 -19.56
C ALA A 468 20.20 -12.48 -20.08
N ALA A 469 19.49 -13.56 -20.42
CA ALA A 469 20.07 -14.85 -20.81
C ALA A 469 21.26 -14.67 -21.80
N GLY A 470 22.45 -15.14 -21.38
CA GLY A 470 23.67 -15.10 -22.20
C GLY A 470 24.72 -14.06 -21.82
N SER A 471 24.46 -13.17 -20.85
CA SER A 471 25.46 -12.24 -20.30
C SER A 471 25.83 -12.59 -18.84
N SER A 472 27.05 -12.22 -18.42
CA SER A 472 27.48 -12.44 -17.03
C SER A 472 26.94 -11.34 -16.12
N PRO A 473 26.43 -11.64 -14.92
CA PRO A 473 26.12 -10.62 -13.93
C PRO A 473 27.40 -9.84 -13.55
N ALA A 474 27.30 -8.52 -13.47
CA ALA A 474 28.42 -7.64 -13.13
C ALA A 474 28.16 -6.95 -11.79
N LEU A 475 29.22 -6.84 -10.97
CA LEU A 475 29.30 -5.90 -9.86
C LEU A 475 30.13 -4.72 -10.37
N ALA A 476 29.47 -3.59 -10.64
CA ALA A 476 30.13 -2.37 -11.09
C ALA A 476 30.00 -1.29 -10.02
N ALA A 477 31.12 -0.67 -9.69
CA ALA A 477 31.18 0.60 -8.97
C ALA A 477 31.30 1.71 -10.01
N ILE A 478 30.24 2.49 -10.21
CA ILE A 478 30.17 3.53 -11.24
C ILE A 478 29.89 4.84 -10.54
N GLY A 479 30.67 5.88 -10.84
CA GLY A 479 30.44 7.22 -10.32
C GLY A 479 31.51 8.25 -10.63
N SER A 480 31.25 9.49 -10.23
CA SER A 480 32.05 10.68 -10.55
C SER A 480 33.23 10.92 -9.60
N ASP A 481 33.28 10.21 -8.47
CA ASP A 481 34.35 10.35 -7.49
C ASP A 481 35.63 9.66 -7.99
N ALA A 482 36.79 10.24 -7.63
CA ALA A 482 38.10 9.71 -8.02
C ALA A 482 38.40 8.31 -7.43
N THR A 483 37.65 7.89 -6.40
CA THR A 483 37.77 6.58 -5.76
C THR A 483 36.40 6.07 -5.35
N ILE A 484 36.00 4.90 -5.87
CA ILE A 484 34.79 4.19 -5.43
C ILE A 484 35.24 2.88 -4.76
N PRO A 485 35.44 2.87 -3.43
CA PRO A 485 35.89 1.66 -2.75
C PRO A 485 34.79 0.59 -2.74
N VAL A 486 35.13 -0.63 -3.20
CA VAL A 486 34.30 -1.82 -2.98
C VAL A 486 34.96 -2.66 -1.90
N THR A 487 34.43 -2.60 -0.68
CA THR A 487 34.95 -3.37 0.46
C THR A 487 34.04 -4.57 0.75
N LEU A 488 34.59 -5.78 0.63
CA LEU A 488 33.90 -7.02 1.02
C LEU A 488 34.52 -7.54 2.33
N SER A 489 33.93 -7.18 3.47
CA SER A 489 34.42 -7.59 4.80
C SER A 489 33.51 -8.68 5.40
N PRO A 490 33.95 -9.93 5.51
CA PRO A 490 33.22 -10.93 6.27
C PRO A 490 33.27 -10.58 7.77
N LYS A 491 32.16 -10.71 8.49
CA LYS A 491 32.13 -10.55 9.95
C LYS A 491 32.52 -11.87 10.62
N GLY A 492 33.46 -11.85 11.58
CA GLY A 492 33.95 -13.04 12.28
C GLY A 492 35.01 -13.82 11.50
N GLY A 493 35.13 -15.13 11.71
CA GLY A 493 36.07 -16.02 11.00
C GLY A 493 35.65 -16.40 9.56
N GLY A 494 34.71 -15.66 8.96
CA GLY A 494 34.22 -15.91 7.62
C GLY A 494 35.21 -15.48 6.53
N ALA A 495 35.01 -15.97 5.31
CA ALA A 495 35.81 -15.59 4.14
C ALA A 495 34.90 -15.15 2.99
N VAL A 496 35.36 -14.19 2.20
CA VAL A 496 34.75 -13.88 0.90
C VAL A 496 35.30 -14.89 -0.11
N GLN A 497 34.47 -15.83 -0.55
CA GLN A 497 34.86 -16.86 -1.51
C GLN A 497 34.35 -16.52 -2.92
N MET A 498 35.24 -16.15 -3.83
CA MET A 498 34.93 -16.01 -5.26
C MET A 498 35.12 -17.38 -5.94
N LYS A 499 34.02 -18.10 -6.19
CA LYS A 499 34.03 -19.36 -6.97
C LYS A 499 33.75 -19.05 -8.44
N LEU A 500 34.69 -19.40 -9.30
CA LEU A 500 34.59 -19.16 -10.74
C LEU A 500 34.69 -20.50 -11.47
N SER A 501 33.77 -20.76 -12.41
CA SER A 501 33.65 -22.06 -13.09
C SER A 501 34.69 -22.27 -14.19
N ASN A 502 35.19 -21.19 -14.79
CA ASN A 502 36.05 -21.24 -15.97
C ASN A 502 37.38 -20.50 -15.75
N SER A 503 37.39 -19.17 -15.78
CA SER A 503 38.58 -18.34 -15.60
C SER A 503 38.29 -17.15 -14.70
N ALA A 504 39.32 -16.72 -13.98
CA ALA A 504 39.36 -15.50 -13.19
C ALA A 504 40.40 -14.58 -13.81
N THR A 505 40.00 -13.44 -14.36
CA THR A 505 40.94 -12.40 -14.80
C THR A 505 40.83 -11.24 -13.83
N ALA A 506 41.85 -11.06 -12.98
CA ALA A 506 42.02 -9.84 -12.20
C ALA A 506 42.98 -8.93 -12.96
N SER A 507 42.43 -7.95 -13.69
CA SER A 507 43.22 -6.94 -14.41
C SER A 507 43.28 -5.67 -13.57
N PHE A 508 44.49 -5.25 -13.19
CA PHE A 508 44.74 -3.99 -12.51
C PHE A 508 45.35 -3.03 -13.52
N TYR A 509 44.62 -1.99 -13.88
CA TYR A 509 45.13 -0.89 -14.70
C TYR A 509 45.21 0.34 -13.79
N SER A 510 46.41 0.87 -13.60
CA SER A 510 46.62 2.22 -13.06
C SER A 510 47.60 2.92 -13.97
N ASP A 511 47.35 4.21 -14.17
CA ASP A 511 48.23 5.11 -14.91
C ASP A 511 49.43 5.57 -14.04
N THR A 512 49.50 5.06 -12.79
CA THR A 512 50.58 5.23 -11.81
C THR A 512 50.96 3.87 -11.20
N ALA A 513 51.96 3.81 -10.31
CA ALA A 513 52.36 2.56 -9.66
C ALA A 513 51.15 1.83 -9.05
N SER A 514 50.82 0.64 -9.57
CA SER A 514 49.82 -0.25 -8.99
C SER A 514 50.52 -1.23 -8.05
N GLU A 515 49.92 -1.47 -6.89
CA GLU A 515 50.34 -2.52 -5.99
C GLU A 515 49.22 -3.57 -5.88
N LEU A 516 49.56 -4.84 -6.16
CA LEU A 516 48.75 -5.98 -5.76
C LEU A 516 49.31 -6.49 -4.42
N ALA A 517 48.79 -5.95 -3.33
CA ALA A 517 49.15 -6.38 -1.99
C ALA A 517 48.32 -7.62 -1.59
N VAL A 518 48.97 -8.78 -1.47
CA VAL A 518 48.39 -9.96 -0.81
C VAL A 518 48.94 -10.00 0.60
N GLU A 519 48.29 -9.25 1.50
CA GLU A 519 48.70 -9.13 2.90
C GLU A 519 47.89 -10.06 3.80
N ALA A 520 48.56 -10.69 4.76
CA ALA A 520 47.91 -11.43 5.84
C ALA A 520 48.17 -10.70 7.16
N TYR A 521 47.14 -10.00 7.64
CA TYR A 521 47.28 -9.08 8.77
C TYR A 521 47.20 -9.75 10.16
N ASN A 522 47.43 -11.06 10.28
CA ASN A 522 47.42 -11.71 11.59
C ASN A 522 48.40 -12.89 11.65
N THR A 523 49.33 -12.81 12.60
CA THR A 523 50.36 -13.80 13.00
C THR A 523 50.51 -15.02 12.08
N ALA A 524 51.18 -14.83 10.94
CA ALA A 524 51.78 -15.95 10.23
C ALA A 524 52.88 -16.52 11.13
N SER A 525 52.65 -17.69 11.72
CA SER A 525 53.73 -18.42 12.40
C SER A 525 54.72 -18.92 11.34
N ALA A 526 55.94 -19.28 11.73
CA ALA A 526 56.98 -19.76 10.79
C ALA A 526 56.57 -20.99 9.93
N GLY A 527 55.37 -21.57 10.15
CA GLY A 527 54.78 -22.65 9.34
C GLY A 527 53.62 -22.24 8.43
N THR A 528 53.15 -20.99 8.44
CA THR A 528 52.04 -20.54 7.57
C THR A 528 52.55 -20.40 6.13
N LYS A 529 52.13 -21.31 5.24
CA LYS A 529 52.48 -21.27 3.82
C LYS A 529 51.50 -20.38 3.06
N PHE A 530 52.01 -19.30 2.46
CA PHE A 530 51.29 -18.53 1.44
C PHE A 530 51.51 -19.17 0.08
N ASN A 531 50.54 -19.96 -0.38
CA ASN A 531 50.64 -20.65 -1.66
C ASN A 531 49.92 -19.83 -2.74
N ILE A 532 50.67 -19.17 -3.62
CA ILE A 532 50.15 -18.79 -4.95
C ILE A 532 50.22 -20.05 -5.82
N ASN A 533 49.15 -20.84 -5.81
CA ASN A 533 49.13 -22.15 -6.43
C ASN A 533 48.75 -22.02 -7.93
N LEU A 534 49.75 -21.83 -8.79
CA LEU A 534 49.60 -21.67 -10.26
C LEU A 534 49.43 -23.01 -10.98
N THR A 535 48.76 -23.97 -10.35
CA THR A 535 49.05 -25.41 -10.57
C THR A 535 48.29 -26.09 -11.70
N LYS A 536 47.31 -25.44 -12.37
CA LYS A 536 46.48 -26.21 -13.31
C LYS A 536 46.90 -26.12 -14.79
N TYR A 537 47.55 -25.04 -15.23
CA TYR A 537 47.89 -24.85 -16.66
C TYR A 537 49.26 -24.21 -16.92
N GLY A 538 50.22 -24.37 -16.00
CA GLY A 538 51.56 -23.76 -16.16
C GLY A 538 51.56 -22.26 -15.91
N GLY A 539 50.72 -21.78 -14.97
CA GLY A 539 50.67 -20.37 -14.62
C GLY A 539 52.05 -19.88 -14.16
N ARG A 540 52.41 -18.68 -14.59
CA ARG A 540 53.68 -18.01 -14.30
C ARG A 540 53.43 -16.83 -13.38
N LEU A 541 54.31 -16.61 -12.41
CA LEU A 541 54.35 -15.39 -11.61
C LEU A 541 55.35 -14.43 -12.26
N LEU A 542 54.84 -13.42 -12.97
CA LEU A 542 55.66 -12.32 -13.49
C LEU A 542 55.77 -11.24 -12.42
N VAL A 543 56.98 -10.96 -11.94
CA VAL A 543 57.26 -9.85 -11.03
C VAL A 543 58.10 -8.82 -11.78
N GLY A 544 57.41 -7.90 -12.46
CA GLY A 544 58.02 -6.67 -13.00
C GLY A 544 58.93 -6.81 -14.22
N GLY A 545 58.59 -7.63 -15.22
CA GLY A 545 59.33 -7.70 -16.49
C GLY A 545 58.46 -8.12 -17.69
N THR A 546 58.97 -7.86 -18.90
CA THR A 546 58.37 -8.34 -20.16
C THR A 546 58.54 -9.85 -20.25
N ASP A 547 57.43 -10.56 -20.46
CA ASP A 547 57.37 -12.00 -20.65
C ASP A 547 58.36 -12.51 -21.72
N ASP A 548 59.31 -13.37 -21.34
CA ASP A 548 60.28 -14.03 -22.24
C ASP A 548 59.84 -15.42 -22.75
N GLY A 549 58.63 -15.85 -22.43
CA GLY A 549 58.05 -17.12 -22.84
C GLY A 549 58.66 -18.38 -22.20
N THR A 550 59.66 -18.24 -21.32
CA THR A 550 60.53 -19.37 -20.91
C THR A 550 60.64 -19.52 -19.39
N ASN A 551 60.75 -18.42 -18.64
CA ASN A 551 61.03 -18.46 -17.20
C ASN A 551 59.76 -18.44 -16.33
N LYS A 552 59.71 -19.25 -15.25
CA LYS A 552 58.56 -19.33 -14.32
C LYS A 552 58.56 -18.30 -13.19
N LEU A 553 59.72 -17.70 -12.93
CA LEU A 553 59.91 -16.53 -12.06
C LEU A 553 60.87 -15.59 -12.79
N GLN A 554 60.39 -14.41 -13.15
CA GLN A 554 61.18 -13.37 -13.79
C GLN A 554 61.13 -12.13 -12.89
N VAL A 555 62.30 -11.66 -12.45
CA VAL A 555 62.45 -10.45 -11.65
C VAL A 555 63.25 -9.46 -12.48
N GLY A 556 62.63 -8.37 -12.92
CA GLY A 556 63.28 -7.33 -13.76
C GLY A 556 64.29 -6.44 -13.03
N GLY A 557 64.72 -6.81 -11.82
CA GLY A 557 65.57 -6.02 -10.93
C GLY A 557 66.27 -6.90 -9.88
N SER A 558 66.60 -6.32 -8.71
CA SER A 558 67.22 -7.06 -7.60
C SER A 558 66.19 -7.90 -6.84
N ALA A 559 66.50 -9.17 -6.58
CA ALA A 559 65.73 -10.03 -5.67
C ALA A 559 66.53 -10.26 -4.39
N ALA A 560 65.98 -9.87 -3.24
CA ALA A 560 66.53 -10.23 -1.93
C ALA A 560 65.74 -11.41 -1.36
N VAL A 561 66.37 -12.58 -1.25
CA VAL A 561 65.76 -13.76 -0.63
C VAL A 561 66.39 -13.94 0.75
N TYR A 562 65.62 -13.65 1.79
CA TYR A 562 66.03 -13.89 3.18
C TYR A 562 65.66 -15.33 3.57
N GLY A 563 66.48 -16.29 3.13
CA GLY A 563 66.27 -17.72 3.40
C GLY A 563 66.93 -18.63 2.36
N ASN A 564 66.64 -19.93 2.42
CA ASN A 564 67.17 -20.90 1.47
C ASN A 564 66.43 -20.83 0.13
N LEU A 565 67.16 -20.57 -0.95
CA LEU A 565 66.66 -20.77 -2.32
C LEU A 565 67.01 -22.19 -2.78
N ALA A 566 66.02 -23.07 -2.88
CA ALA A 566 66.20 -24.41 -3.42
C ALA A 566 65.81 -24.43 -4.91
N ALA A 567 66.79 -24.28 -5.79
CA ALA A 567 66.61 -24.53 -7.23
C ALA A 567 66.83 -26.02 -7.51
N THR A 568 65.77 -26.76 -7.86
CA THR A 568 65.85 -28.20 -8.17
C THR A 568 66.20 -28.48 -9.64
N GLY A 569 66.86 -27.53 -10.32
CA GLY A 569 67.33 -27.67 -11.70
C GLY A 569 68.83 -27.39 -11.78
N THR A 570 69.48 -27.88 -12.84
CA THR A 570 70.91 -27.63 -13.16
C THR A 570 71.12 -26.20 -13.65
N GLY A 571 70.71 -25.21 -12.86
CA GLY A 571 71.00 -23.80 -13.11
C GLY A 571 72.49 -23.55 -12.91
N ALA A 572 73.18 -23.19 -13.97
CA ALA A 572 74.60 -22.87 -13.96
C ALA A 572 74.87 -21.65 -13.05
N MET A 573 75.85 -21.76 -12.14
CA MET A 573 76.34 -20.60 -11.39
C MET A 573 77.00 -19.65 -12.39
N PRO A 574 76.58 -18.39 -12.51
CA PRO A 574 77.15 -17.50 -13.53
C PRO A 574 78.66 -17.32 -13.29
N LEU A 575 79.45 -17.80 -14.25
CA LEU A 575 80.90 -17.64 -14.30
C LEU A 575 81.20 -16.64 -15.40
N TYR A 576 81.85 -15.53 -15.05
CA TYR A 576 82.22 -14.50 -16.01
C TYR A 576 83.73 -14.52 -16.27
N SER A 577 84.13 -14.25 -17.51
CA SER A 577 85.52 -13.96 -17.84
C SER A 577 85.96 -12.63 -17.22
N THR A 578 87.26 -12.33 -17.26
CA THR A 578 87.79 -11.01 -16.88
C THR A 578 87.28 -9.87 -17.77
N SER A 579 86.72 -10.17 -18.95
CA SER A 579 86.03 -9.21 -19.81
C SER A 579 84.52 -9.08 -19.52
N GLY A 580 84.00 -9.78 -18.52
CA GLY A 580 82.59 -9.76 -18.14
C GLY A 580 81.68 -10.61 -19.03
N ALA A 581 82.23 -11.42 -19.95
CA ALA A 581 81.43 -12.34 -20.76
C ALA A 581 81.03 -13.57 -19.94
N ALA A 582 79.74 -13.92 -19.96
CA ALA A 582 79.24 -15.11 -19.28
C ALA A 582 79.72 -16.38 -20.00
N ALA A 583 80.20 -17.36 -19.23
CA ALA A 583 80.52 -18.68 -19.72
C ALA A 583 79.22 -19.45 -20.07
N ASN A 584 79.27 -20.31 -21.09
CA ASN A 584 78.11 -21.09 -21.53
C ASN A 584 77.97 -22.38 -20.68
N ALA A 585 76.89 -22.49 -19.89
CA ALA A 585 76.61 -23.61 -19.00
C ALA A 585 77.72 -23.97 -17.97
N PRO A 586 78.28 -23.02 -17.21
CA PRO A 586 79.31 -23.29 -16.23
C PRO A 586 78.83 -24.19 -15.08
N HIS A 587 79.73 -25.03 -14.61
CA HIS A 587 79.56 -25.82 -13.38
C HIS A 587 80.81 -25.75 -12.51
N MET A 588 80.66 -26.13 -11.24
CA MET A 588 81.73 -26.14 -10.25
C MET A 588 81.89 -27.56 -9.70
N VAL A 589 83.12 -28.05 -9.67
CA VAL A 589 83.46 -29.36 -9.10
C VAL A 589 84.38 -29.14 -7.91
N LYS A 590 84.01 -29.71 -6.76
CA LYS A 590 84.84 -29.74 -5.56
C LYS A 590 85.16 -31.18 -5.19
N GLY A 591 86.38 -31.41 -4.72
CA GLY A 591 86.79 -32.71 -4.21
C GLY A 591 88.08 -32.64 -3.40
N THR A 592 88.58 -33.81 -3.03
CA THR A 592 89.86 -33.99 -2.35
C THR A 592 90.68 -35.07 -3.06
N ALA A 593 91.99 -34.96 -3.04
CA ALA A 593 92.90 -35.98 -3.53
C ALA A 593 94.12 -36.10 -2.60
N THR A 594 94.55 -37.33 -2.32
CA THR A 594 95.78 -37.59 -1.56
C THR A 594 96.94 -37.71 -2.53
N LEU A 595 97.99 -36.91 -2.33
CA LEU A 595 99.22 -37.02 -3.10
C LEU A 595 99.92 -38.33 -2.77
N ALA A 596 100.44 -39.03 -3.78
CA ALA A 596 101.31 -40.18 -3.63
C ALA A 596 102.70 -39.77 -4.14
N SER A 597 103.66 -39.65 -3.23
CA SER A 597 105.01 -39.15 -3.54
C SER A 597 105.00 -37.77 -4.22
N GLY A 598 104.16 -36.87 -3.72
CA GLY A 598 104.05 -35.49 -4.21
C GLY A 598 103.19 -35.32 -5.46
N ALA A 599 102.49 -36.34 -5.95
CA ALA A 599 101.59 -36.20 -7.11
C ALA A 599 100.27 -36.97 -6.97
N ALA A 600 99.20 -36.46 -7.56
CA ALA A 600 97.93 -37.18 -7.74
C ALA A 600 97.29 -36.80 -9.07
N THR A 601 96.55 -37.72 -9.69
CA THR A 601 95.72 -37.43 -10.85
C THR A 601 94.26 -37.51 -10.43
N VAL A 602 93.50 -36.45 -10.69
CA VAL A 602 92.05 -36.40 -10.46
C VAL A 602 91.36 -36.68 -11.79
N THR A 603 90.51 -37.71 -11.80
CA THR A 603 89.64 -38.03 -12.94
C THR A 603 88.23 -37.48 -12.68
N LEU A 604 87.71 -36.76 -13.65
CA LEU A 604 86.38 -36.16 -13.67
C LEU A 604 85.46 -36.96 -14.60
N SER A 605 84.25 -37.27 -14.14
CA SER A 605 83.27 -38.06 -14.90
C SER A 605 81.85 -37.53 -14.75
N GLY A 606 80.96 -37.91 -15.68
CA GLY A 606 79.58 -37.44 -15.70
C GLY A 606 79.47 -35.92 -15.73
N ALA A 607 78.63 -35.36 -14.86
CA ALA A 607 78.42 -33.91 -14.74
C ALA A 607 79.61 -33.14 -14.13
N ALA A 608 80.71 -33.82 -13.78
CA ALA A 608 81.94 -33.19 -13.32
C ALA A 608 82.98 -33.00 -14.44
N ALA A 609 82.76 -33.56 -15.63
CA ALA A 609 83.68 -33.41 -16.76
C ALA A 609 83.48 -32.07 -17.45
N TYR A 610 84.59 -31.37 -17.72
CA TYR A 610 84.63 -30.16 -18.52
C TYR A 610 84.86 -30.48 -20.00
N THR A 611 84.63 -29.51 -20.87
CA THR A 611 84.77 -29.68 -22.31
C THR A 611 86.23 -29.93 -22.75
N SER A 612 87.21 -29.24 -22.16
CA SER A 612 88.64 -29.36 -22.51
C SER A 612 89.54 -28.96 -21.33
N SER A 613 90.85 -29.16 -21.44
CA SER A 613 91.81 -28.69 -20.42
C SER A 613 91.86 -27.17 -20.26
N THR A 614 91.32 -26.40 -21.21
CA THR A 614 91.29 -24.94 -21.18
C THR A 614 89.91 -24.37 -20.83
N SER A 615 88.89 -25.23 -20.71
CA SER A 615 87.52 -24.79 -20.41
C SER A 615 87.22 -24.69 -18.91
N TYR A 616 88.19 -25.02 -18.05
CA TYR A 616 88.08 -24.88 -16.60
C TYR A 616 89.38 -24.42 -15.97
N ALA A 617 89.24 -23.72 -14.86
CA ALA A 617 90.33 -23.39 -13.96
C ALA A 617 90.09 -24.09 -12.64
N CYS A 618 91.16 -24.60 -12.03
CA CYS A 618 91.10 -25.16 -10.69
C CYS A 618 92.00 -24.36 -9.75
N THR A 619 91.60 -24.34 -8.49
CA THR A 619 92.44 -23.96 -7.37
C THR A 619 92.53 -25.14 -6.43
N ALA A 620 93.67 -25.29 -5.77
CA ALA A 620 93.93 -26.39 -4.86
C ALA A 620 94.65 -25.84 -3.62
N THR A 621 94.34 -26.41 -2.47
CA THR A 621 94.95 -26.06 -1.20
C THR A 621 95.33 -27.36 -0.49
N ASP A 622 96.58 -27.47 -0.08
CA ASP A 622 97.03 -28.52 0.82
C ASP A 622 96.36 -28.31 2.19
N THR A 623 95.69 -29.35 2.67
CA THR A 623 94.93 -29.32 3.92
C THR A 623 95.64 -30.03 5.07
N THR A 624 96.73 -30.75 4.78
CA THR A 624 97.56 -31.44 5.79
C THR A 624 98.81 -30.66 6.16
N ALA A 625 99.35 -29.85 5.24
CA ALA A 625 100.48 -28.96 5.47
C ALA A 625 100.33 -27.64 4.66
N THR A 626 101.11 -26.60 4.98
CA THR A 626 101.03 -25.30 4.26
C THR A 626 101.95 -25.25 3.04
N ASN A 627 101.98 -26.32 2.24
CA ASN A 627 102.84 -26.42 1.06
C ASN A 627 102.14 -25.93 -0.21
N ALA A 628 102.92 -25.47 -1.19
CA ALA A 628 102.39 -25.05 -2.48
C ALA A 628 101.93 -26.27 -3.29
N VAL A 629 100.69 -26.24 -3.77
CA VAL A 629 100.15 -27.23 -4.70
C VAL A 629 100.05 -26.62 -6.10
N ARG A 630 100.62 -27.31 -7.08
CA ARG A 630 100.50 -26.96 -8.49
C ARG A 630 99.49 -27.86 -9.16
N ILE A 631 98.54 -27.24 -9.88
CA ILE A 631 97.60 -27.92 -10.75
C ILE A 631 98.09 -27.87 -12.20
N SER A 632 97.89 -28.95 -12.93
CA SER A 632 98.07 -29.03 -14.38
C SER A 632 96.84 -29.67 -15.01
N GLN A 633 96.01 -28.89 -15.71
CA GLN A 633 94.86 -29.40 -16.46
C GLN A 633 95.33 -30.22 -17.67
N THR A 634 94.97 -31.50 -17.73
CA THR A 634 95.45 -32.42 -18.77
C THR A 634 94.41 -32.60 -19.87
N SER A 635 93.14 -32.78 -19.49
CA SER A 635 91.98 -32.86 -20.38
C SER A 635 90.73 -32.27 -19.70
N GLY A 636 89.60 -32.22 -20.39
CA GLY A 636 88.30 -31.90 -19.77
C GLY A 636 87.87 -32.91 -18.69
N THR A 637 88.42 -34.13 -18.73
CA THR A 637 88.10 -35.23 -17.81
C THR A 637 89.21 -35.51 -16.80
N SER A 638 90.32 -34.75 -16.78
CA SER A 638 91.40 -35.00 -15.82
C SER A 638 92.36 -33.82 -15.63
N PHE A 639 92.91 -33.72 -14.42
CA PHE A 639 94.04 -32.84 -14.12
C PHE A 639 94.99 -33.51 -13.11
N ALA A 640 96.25 -33.10 -13.14
CA ALA A 640 97.25 -33.51 -12.18
C ALA A 640 97.43 -32.47 -11.07
N LEU A 641 97.63 -32.95 -9.86
CA LEU A 641 98.06 -32.20 -8.68
C LEU A 641 99.49 -32.60 -8.37
N SER A 642 100.33 -31.62 -8.05
CA SER A 642 101.69 -31.83 -7.59
C SER A 642 101.98 -30.95 -6.38
N GLY A 643 102.67 -31.51 -5.40
CA GLY A 643 103.02 -30.90 -4.12
C GLY A 643 104.12 -31.72 -3.45
N THR A 644 104.12 -31.78 -2.14
CA THR A 644 105.12 -32.53 -1.35
C THR A 644 104.48 -33.72 -0.65
N GLY A 645 105.28 -34.75 -0.36
CA GLY A 645 104.87 -35.84 0.53
C GLY A 645 103.59 -36.58 0.13
N THR A 646 102.82 -36.95 1.16
CA THR A 646 101.53 -37.66 1.04
C THR A 646 100.37 -36.77 1.49
N ASP A 647 100.45 -35.49 1.15
CA ASP A 647 99.52 -34.47 1.62
C ASP A 647 98.11 -34.65 1.00
N VAL A 648 97.07 -34.28 1.74
CA VAL A 648 95.68 -34.26 1.25
C VAL A 648 95.36 -32.87 0.73
N VAL A 649 95.00 -32.80 -0.54
CA VAL A 649 94.68 -31.56 -1.23
C VAL A 649 93.18 -31.45 -1.43
N GLN A 650 92.60 -30.32 -1.06
CA GLN A 650 91.24 -29.96 -1.45
C GLN A 650 91.30 -29.08 -2.70
N PHE A 651 90.47 -29.38 -3.71
CA PHE A 651 90.40 -28.61 -4.95
C PHE A 651 88.99 -28.11 -5.22
N VAL A 652 88.91 -26.99 -5.93
CA VAL A 652 87.70 -26.46 -6.53
C VAL A 652 88.03 -26.07 -7.97
N CYS A 653 87.27 -26.63 -8.91
CA CYS A 653 87.34 -26.33 -10.33
C CYS A 653 86.06 -25.62 -10.76
N THR A 654 86.19 -24.64 -11.64
CA THR A 654 85.07 -23.91 -12.26
C THR A 654 85.32 -23.79 -13.74
N GLY A 655 84.30 -24.08 -14.56
CA GLY A 655 84.43 -24.08 -16.01
C GLY A 655 83.20 -24.61 -16.73
N THR A 656 83.33 -24.85 -18.03
CA THR A 656 82.28 -25.34 -18.94
C THR A 656 82.61 -26.68 -19.56
#